data_AF-A0A9Q0ALH3-F1
#
_entry.id   AF-A0A9Q0ALH3-F1
#
_cell.length_a   1.000
_cell.length_b   1.000
_cell.length_c   1.000
_cell.angle_alpha   90.00
_cell.angle_beta   90.00
_cell.angle_gamma   90.00
#
_symmetry.space_group_name_H-M   'P 1'
#
loop_
_entity.id
_entity.type
_entity.pdbx_description
1 polymer ?
#
loop_
_entity_poly.entity_id
_entity_poly.type
_entity_poly.pdbx_seq_one_letter_code
_entity_poly.pdbx_strand_id
1 'polypeptide(L)'
;MSDLGLYTVGWICAVETELVAAASFLDEEHDEPEQLPVHDNNAYVLGRIGKHNVVIAALPDGQYGLVTAATVARDMVRSFPNVRIGLMVGIGGGAPSQKHDVHLGDVVVSSPGPGSGGVFQYDYGKTIQDSSFVVTAHHNQPPQFLLAALANLKAQYKPRGHDLEQAIENVLQNNRRLQAEYRKPDPSTDRLYAPDYTHAGTKEQECTAMCDVSQLAKRPERTEEQESPMIHHGIIASANQLMKDATLRDRLSAEKDILCFEIEAAGLMNHFPCLVIRGICDYSDTHKNKVWQGYAAMAAAAYAKDLLRKVAPNKVEAERKLIDLLSSGSPHPSSGFWPASHPRRGLKTQPKSFLWLYGIPGCGKTILTSTAIEDLQTSPGHSAALLYFYFDFTDTQKQQFENTIRSLVWQLYHKNERARKDLGALYASCNSGRDQPRIDRLQETFAKMVQESGEVWVVLDALDECTVRDKLLFWLENVRTGKQNVHLLATSRPERDIRSAIEKFSYEEERIPIQDDLIEADIRSYVHAQIREDKSFEIWNTRPDIQAEMETSLVSKANGMFRWVWCQLTALGKCRDPIALRKALISLPKTLDETYAQILTNIPPECFDHTVRILQFLTYSERPLRLAEAVDAIAVNIGADIADGPRFNAQDRMPVPGDIVGYCSGLVVLVRRTDPIDDDLIIEEIQLAHFSVKDYLISDRLERHTAHHLQATAARSLIAEVCLTYLLELEHNADIAWIKDTFPFAQYSARYWATHALVGEHNSESVLKLASELLVSRSHLEGSYRLYDPDQPWDDAPSSENIPPALYYASLHGLSRCVRLLLDEGADVNT
;
A
#
# COMPACT_ATOMS: atom_id res chain seq x y z
N MET A 1 34.42 -7.45 -25.74
CA MET A 1 33.02 -6.97 -25.89
C MET A 1 32.10 -8.17 -25.87
N SER A 2 31.47 -8.42 -24.72
CA SER A 2 30.43 -9.42 -24.57
C SER A 2 29.19 -8.96 -25.34
N ASP A 3 28.79 -9.67 -26.39
CA ASP A 3 27.54 -9.39 -27.10
C ASP A 3 26.35 -9.74 -26.19
N LEU A 4 25.69 -8.71 -25.65
CA LEU A 4 24.53 -8.87 -24.74
C LEU A 4 23.34 -9.56 -25.42
N GLY A 5 23.31 -9.62 -26.75
CA GLY A 5 22.33 -10.39 -27.51
C GLY A 5 22.48 -11.91 -27.38
N LEU A 6 23.57 -12.40 -26.78
CA LEU A 6 23.80 -13.84 -26.59
C LEU A 6 23.05 -14.44 -25.39
N TYR A 7 22.52 -13.62 -24.49
CA TYR A 7 21.86 -14.07 -23.26
C TYR A 7 20.37 -14.32 -23.49
N THR A 8 19.90 -15.51 -23.13
CA THR A 8 18.53 -15.97 -23.40
C THR A 8 17.71 -16.25 -22.15
N VAL A 9 18.37 -16.34 -20.99
CA VAL A 9 17.75 -16.63 -19.69
C VAL A 9 18.06 -15.49 -18.73
N GLY A 10 17.01 -14.89 -18.17
CA GLY A 10 17.12 -13.94 -17.06
C GLY A 10 16.89 -14.63 -15.73
N TRP A 11 17.74 -14.36 -14.75
CA TRP A 11 17.66 -14.90 -13.39
C TRP A 11 17.64 -13.75 -12.39
N ILE A 12 16.59 -13.64 -11.59
CA ILE A 12 16.42 -12.57 -10.61
C ILE A 12 16.55 -13.14 -9.20
N CYS A 13 17.36 -12.45 -8.40
CA CYS A 13 17.58 -12.68 -6.97
C CYS A 13 17.06 -11.48 -6.19
N ALA A 14 16.52 -11.72 -5.00
CA ALA A 14 16.00 -10.70 -4.12
C ALA A 14 17.09 -10.10 -3.21
N VAL A 15 18.05 -10.90 -2.74
CA VAL A 15 19.08 -10.44 -1.79
C VAL A 15 20.48 -10.91 -2.17
N GLU A 16 21.51 -10.29 -1.58
CA GLU A 16 22.92 -10.64 -1.78
C GLU A 16 23.17 -12.14 -1.59
N THR A 17 22.59 -12.74 -0.54
CA THR A 17 22.75 -14.17 -0.25
C THR A 17 22.36 -15.06 -1.43
N GLU A 18 21.30 -14.69 -2.13
CA GLU A 18 20.78 -15.41 -3.28
C GLU A 18 21.64 -15.18 -4.52
N LEU A 19 22.13 -13.95 -4.73
CA LEU A 19 23.04 -13.62 -5.84
C LEU A 19 24.34 -14.41 -5.75
N VAL A 20 24.94 -14.48 -4.56
CA VAL A 20 26.17 -15.25 -4.31
C VAL A 20 25.96 -16.73 -4.64
N ALA A 21 24.84 -17.30 -4.22
CA ALA A 21 24.50 -18.69 -4.55
C ALA A 21 24.32 -18.87 -6.07
N ALA A 22 23.55 -18.00 -6.72
CA ALA A 22 23.30 -18.07 -8.16
C ALA A 22 24.61 -17.98 -8.98
N ALA A 23 25.46 -17.00 -8.67
CA ALA A 23 26.76 -16.82 -9.33
C ALA A 23 27.68 -18.04 -9.12
N SER A 24 27.69 -18.62 -7.92
CA SER A 24 28.52 -19.79 -7.59
C SER A 24 28.15 -21.07 -8.36
N PHE A 25 26.94 -21.12 -8.95
CA PHE A 25 26.46 -22.25 -9.74
C PHE A 25 26.62 -22.07 -11.26
N LEU A 26 27.20 -20.98 -11.73
CA LEU A 26 27.60 -20.84 -13.14
C LEU A 26 28.63 -21.94 -13.51
N ASP A 27 28.49 -22.53 -14.70
CA ASP A 27 29.52 -23.43 -15.26
C ASP A 27 30.72 -22.61 -15.78
N GLU A 28 30.47 -21.38 -16.20
CA GLU A 28 31.45 -20.39 -16.67
C GLU A 28 30.92 -18.99 -16.38
N GLU A 29 31.76 -18.12 -15.82
CA GLU A 29 31.47 -16.70 -15.62
C GLU A 29 32.04 -15.90 -16.80
N HIS A 30 31.27 -14.94 -17.31
CA HIS A 30 31.65 -14.07 -18.41
C HIS A 30 31.99 -12.67 -17.88
N ASP A 31 32.84 -11.94 -18.60
CA ASP A 31 33.17 -10.56 -18.23
C ASP A 31 31.92 -9.66 -18.17
N GLU A 32 31.89 -8.81 -17.15
CA GLU A 32 30.86 -7.79 -16.96
C GLU A 32 30.72 -6.88 -18.19
N PRO A 33 29.51 -6.36 -18.45
CA PRO A 33 29.29 -5.44 -19.56
C PRO A 33 30.04 -4.12 -19.32
N GLU A 34 31.00 -3.79 -20.20
CA GLU A 34 31.73 -2.51 -20.15
C GLU A 34 30.80 -1.28 -20.25
N GLN A 35 29.63 -1.44 -20.88
CA GLN A 35 28.62 -0.42 -21.06
C GLN A 35 27.22 -1.03 -20.96
N LEU A 36 26.40 -0.46 -20.09
CA LEU A 36 24.96 -0.71 -20.03
C LEU A 36 24.20 0.52 -20.55
N PRO A 37 22.95 0.37 -20.99
CA PRO A 37 22.07 1.50 -21.25
C PRO A 37 22.02 2.45 -20.05
N VAL A 38 22.04 3.76 -20.30
CA VAL A 38 22.19 4.81 -19.28
C VAL A 38 21.06 4.84 -18.22
N HIS A 39 19.98 4.06 -18.36
CA HIS A 39 18.86 4.00 -17.37
C HIS A 39 18.73 2.64 -16.71
N ASP A 40 19.64 1.73 -17.03
CA ASP A 40 19.73 0.47 -16.35
C ASP A 40 20.66 0.63 -15.15
N ASN A 41 20.07 0.66 -13.95
CA ASN A 41 20.79 0.79 -12.69
C ASN A 41 21.13 -0.58 -12.08
N ASN A 42 20.84 -1.68 -12.77
CA ASN A 42 21.14 -3.01 -12.28
C ASN A 42 22.64 -3.30 -12.40
N ALA A 43 23.16 -4.05 -11.44
CA ALA A 43 24.42 -4.77 -11.60
C ALA A 43 24.12 -6.20 -12.10
N TYR A 44 24.91 -6.68 -13.05
CA TYR A 44 24.71 -8.00 -13.65
C TYR A 44 25.90 -8.91 -13.44
N VAL A 45 25.61 -10.15 -13.05
CA VAL A 45 26.55 -11.26 -13.20
C VAL A 45 26.19 -12.02 -14.46
N LEU A 46 27.15 -12.21 -15.34
CA LEU A 46 26.97 -12.87 -16.62
C LEU A 46 27.66 -14.23 -16.63
N GLY A 47 27.03 -15.23 -17.23
CA GLY A 47 27.69 -16.52 -17.38
C GLY A 47 26.90 -17.53 -18.18
N ARG A 48 27.27 -18.79 -18.01
CA ARG A 48 26.70 -19.94 -18.71
C ARG A 48 26.31 -21.04 -17.73
N ILE A 49 25.13 -21.62 -17.94
CA ILE A 49 24.68 -22.86 -17.29
C ILE A 49 24.30 -23.87 -18.36
N GLY A 50 25.04 -24.97 -18.43
CA GLY A 50 24.90 -25.99 -19.47
C GLY A 50 25.09 -25.39 -20.86
N LYS A 51 23.98 -25.23 -21.59
CA LYS A 51 23.96 -24.70 -22.96
C LYS A 51 23.29 -23.32 -23.05
N HIS A 52 22.98 -22.69 -21.92
CA HIS A 52 22.25 -21.42 -21.86
C HIS A 52 23.15 -20.33 -21.30
N ASN A 53 23.16 -19.18 -21.96
CA ASN A 53 23.77 -17.97 -21.42
C ASN A 53 22.75 -17.28 -20.50
N VAL A 54 23.16 -17.04 -19.27
CA VAL A 54 22.33 -16.56 -18.17
C VAL A 54 22.82 -15.18 -17.75
N VAL A 55 21.87 -14.24 -17.62
CA VAL A 55 22.09 -12.94 -16.98
C VAL A 55 21.42 -12.98 -15.61
N ILE A 56 22.18 -12.67 -14.57
CA ILE A 56 21.72 -12.67 -13.18
C ILE A 56 21.72 -11.24 -12.66
N ALA A 57 20.64 -10.81 -12.01
CA ALA A 57 20.57 -9.53 -11.31
C ALA A 57 19.97 -9.70 -9.92
N ALA A 58 20.43 -8.88 -8.98
CA ALA A 58 19.83 -8.75 -7.66
C ALA A 58 19.04 -7.45 -7.54
N LEU A 59 18.09 -7.41 -6.60
CA LEU A 59 17.47 -6.15 -6.18
C LEU A 59 18.54 -5.21 -5.59
N PRO A 60 18.38 -3.88 -5.72
CA PRO A 60 19.27 -2.93 -5.06
C PRO A 60 19.33 -3.14 -3.55
N ASP A 61 20.51 -2.94 -2.96
CA ASP A 61 20.70 -3.13 -1.52
C ASP A 61 19.70 -2.31 -0.68
N GLY A 62 19.13 -2.94 0.34
CA GLY A 62 18.07 -2.39 1.18
C GLY A 62 16.70 -2.25 0.53
N GLN A 63 16.51 -2.68 -0.72
CA GLN A 63 15.21 -2.65 -1.41
C GLN A 63 14.68 -4.06 -1.65
N TYR A 64 13.39 -4.27 -1.42
CA TYR A 64 12.69 -5.54 -1.63
C TYR A 64 11.26 -5.30 -2.13
N GLY A 65 10.54 -6.39 -2.44
CA GLY A 65 9.13 -6.33 -2.81
C GLY A 65 8.83 -6.28 -4.32
N LEU A 66 7.54 -6.39 -4.64
CA LEU A 66 7.01 -6.61 -5.99
C LEU A 66 7.46 -5.54 -7.03
N VAL A 67 7.44 -4.25 -6.65
CA VAL A 67 7.73 -3.12 -7.55
C VAL A 67 9.22 -3.07 -7.94
N THR A 68 10.09 -3.31 -6.97
CA THR A 68 11.54 -3.34 -7.18
C THR A 68 11.92 -4.51 -8.09
N ALA A 69 11.33 -5.69 -7.86
CA ALA A 69 11.55 -6.87 -8.71
C ALA A 69 11.11 -6.63 -10.16
N ALA A 70 9.92 -6.03 -10.36
CA ALA A 70 9.43 -5.68 -11.69
C ALA A 70 10.36 -4.68 -12.42
N THR A 71 10.93 -3.73 -11.67
CA THR A 71 11.89 -2.76 -12.20
C THR A 71 13.19 -3.42 -12.67
N VAL A 72 13.80 -4.27 -11.83
CA VAL A 72 15.00 -5.04 -12.19
C VAL A 72 14.74 -5.90 -13.43
N ALA A 73 13.61 -6.61 -13.46
CA ALA A 73 13.24 -7.46 -14.60
C ALA A 73 13.08 -6.67 -15.90
N ARG A 74 12.39 -5.52 -15.85
CA ARG A 74 12.18 -4.65 -17.00
C ARG A 74 13.50 -4.14 -17.57
N ASP A 75 14.41 -3.69 -16.71
CA ASP A 75 15.67 -3.10 -17.15
C ASP A 75 16.62 -4.20 -17.68
N MET A 76 16.62 -5.38 -17.08
CA MET A 76 17.28 -6.58 -17.62
C MET A 76 16.80 -6.92 -19.03
N VAL A 77 15.49 -7.00 -19.26
CA VAL A 77 14.95 -7.36 -20.58
C VAL A 77 15.27 -6.30 -21.64
N ARG A 78 15.41 -5.03 -21.24
CA ARG A 78 15.83 -3.94 -22.15
C ARG A 78 17.31 -4.04 -22.52
N SER A 79 18.17 -4.31 -21.56
CA SER A 79 19.63 -4.40 -21.77
C SER A 79 20.06 -5.70 -22.44
N PHE A 80 19.30 -6.78 -22.23
CA PHE A 80 19.53 -8.10 -22.80
C PHE A 80 18.36 -8.47 -23.73
N PRO A 81 18.30 -7.93 -24.95
CA PRO A 81 17.13 -7.98 -25.83
C PRO A 81 16.79 -9.39 -26.35
N ASN A 82 17.65 -10.38 -26.10
CA ASN A 82 17.40 -11.77 -26.49
C ASN A 82 16.97 -12.66 -25.32
N VAL A 83 16.73 -12.10 -24.12
CA VAL A 83 16.14 -12.85 -23.00
C VAL A 83 14.72 -13.29 -23.36
N ARG A 84 14.41 -14.57 -23.16
CA ARG A 84 13.14 -15.21 -23.57
C ARG A 84 12.41 -15.90 -22.43
N ILE A 85 13.13 -16.25 -21.37
CA ILE A 85 12.55 -16.82 -20.15
C ILE A 85 13.16 -16.21 -18.90
N GLY A 86 12.35 -16.15 -17.85
CA GLY A 86 12.75 -15.72 -16.53
C GLY A 86 12.82 -16.87 -15.53
N LEU A 87 13.73 -16.75 -14.56
CA LEU A 87 13.72 -17.51 -13.31
C LEU A 87 13.76 -16.50 -12.15
N MET A 88 12.97 -16.75 -11.12
CA MET A 88 13.11 -16.10 -9.83
C MET A 88 13.59 -17.16 -8.84
N VAL A 89 14.85 -17.07 -8.42
CA VAL A 89 15.47 -18.10 -7.59
C VAL A 89 16.06 -17.44 -6.36
N GLY A 90 15.64 -17.93 -5.20
CA GLY A 90 16.01 -17.33 -3.95
C GLY A 90 15.57 -18.15 -2.74
N ILE A 91 15.41 -17.48 -1.61
CA ILE A 91 14.93 -18.07 -0.36
C ILE A 91 13.49 -17.68 -0.09
N GLY A 92 12.78 -18.51 0.67
CA GLY A 92 11.42 -18.24 1.13
C GLY A 92 11.15 -18.93 2.48
N GLY A 93 10.00 -18.63 3.05
CA GLY A 93 9.51 -19.28 4.26
C GLY A 93 8.63 -20.48 3.93
N GLY A 94 8.84 -21.61 4.59
CA GLY A 94 8.10 -22.85 4.35
C GLY A 94 6.73 -22.84 5.04
N ALA A 95 5.79 -23.60 4.50
CA ALA A 95 4.48 -23.86 5.10
C ALA A 95 4.28 -25.37 5.29
N PRO A 96 4.75 -25.94 6.42
CA PRO A 96 4.63 -27.37 6.69
C PRO A 96 3.16 -27.76 6.91
N SER A 97 2.73 -28.88 6.35
CA SER A 97 1.41 -29.45 6.57
C SER A 97 1.48 -30.98 6.64
N GLN A 98 0.39 -31.63 7.06
CA GLN A 98 0.32 -33.10 7.06
C GLN A 98 0.49 -33.71 5.66
N LYS A 99 0.13 -32.96 4.61
CA LYS A 99 0.26 -33.39 3.21
C LYS A 99 1.65 -33.09 2.65
N HIS A 100 2.25 -31.98 3.06
CA HIS A 100 3.53 -31.48 2.56
C HIS A 100 4.47 -31.18 3.74
N ASP A 101 5.36 -32.13 4.00
CA ASP A 101 6.28 -32.07 5.13
C ASP A 101 7.55 -31.26 4.79
N VAL A 102 7.36 -29.96 4.55
CA VAL A 102 8.41 -29.00 4.15
C VAL A 102 9.37 -28.74 5.31
N HIS A 103 10.67 -28.92 5.10
CA HIS A 103 11.74 -28.70 6.09
C HIS A 103 12.66 -27.54 5.71
N LEU A 104 13.45 -27.04 6.66
CA LEU A 104 14.48 -26.06 6.34
C LEU A 104 15.54 -26.70 5.42
N GLY A 105 15.99 -25.94 4.42
CA GLY A 105 16.89 -26.40 3.37
C GLY A 105 16.20 -27.11 2.20
N ASP A 106 14.91 -27.47 2.30
CA ASP A 106 14.15 -27.98 1.16
C ASP A 106 14.03 -26.95 0.03
N VAL A 107 13.65 -27.42 -1.15
CA VAL A 107 13.34 -26.56 -2.29
C VAL A 107 11.86 -26.67 -2.65
N VAL A 108 11.17 -25.53 -2.72
CA VAL A 108 9.82 -25.40 -3.24
C VAL A 108 9.87 -24.76 -4.61
N VAL A 109 9.20 -25.37 -5.59
CA VAL A 109 9.18 -24.92 -6.97
C VAL A 109 7.73 -24.65 -7.38
N SER A 110 7.47 -23.45 -7.88
CA SER A 110 6.12 -23.05 -8.30
C SER A 110 5.61 -24.00 -9.38
N SER A 111 4.42 -24.56 -9.19
CA SER A 111 3.76 -25.44 -10.13
C SER A 111 2.28 -25.06 -10.24
N PRO A 112 1.70 -24.98 -11.45
CA PRO A 112 0.28 -24.66 -11.62
C PRO A 112 -0.63 -25.61 -10.83
N GLY A 113 -1.68 -25.05 -10.25
CA GLY A 113 -2.70 -25.76 -9.48
C GLY A 113 -4.13 -25.29 -9.85
N PRO A 114 -5.19 -25.86 -9.25
CA PRO A 114 -6.55 -25.43 -9.52
C PRO A 114 -6.73 -23.93 -9.26
N GLY A 115 -6.97 -23.15 -10.31
CA GLY A 115 -7.13 -21.69 -10.20
C GLY A 115 -5.85 -20.92 -9.85
N SER A 116 -4.65 -21.44 -10.11
CA SER A 116 -3.40 -20.69 -9.92
C SER A 116 -2.33 -21.08 -10.95
N GLY A 117 -1.57 -20.09 -11.43
CA GLY A 117 -0.40 -20.31 -12.29
C GLY A 117 0.85 -20.83 -11.58
N GLY A 118 0.76 -21.13 -10.28
CA GLY A 118 1.86 -21.60 -9.43
C GLY A 118 2.36 -20.54 -8.44
N VAL A 119 1.93 -19.29 -8.62
CA VAL A 119 2.10 -18.19 -7.66
C VAL A 119 0.72 -17.68 -7.25
N PHE A 120 0.54 -17.40 -5.96
CA PHE A 120 -0.72 -16.92 -5.38
C PHE A 120 -0.46 -15.64 -4.59
N GLN A 121 -0.98 -14.50 -5.07
CA GLN A 121 -0.87 -13.26 -4.32
C GLN A 121 -1.97 -13.17 -3.26
N TYR A 122 -1.59 -13.33 -1.99
CA TYR A 122 -2.56 -13.50 -0.90
C TYR A 122 -2.99 -12.18 -0.23
N ASP A 123 -2.37 -11.06 -0.59
CA ASP A 123 -2.73 -9.70 -0.15
C ASP A 123 -3.44 -8.89 -1.26
N TYR A 124 -3.66 -9.49 -2.43
CA TYR A 124 -4.31 -8.86 -3.59
C TYR A 124 -5.71 -9.43 -3.85
N GLY A 125 -6.72 -8.72 -3.36
CA GLY A 125 -8.08 -9.24 -3.32
C GLY A 125 -9.05 -8.36 -2.53
N LYS A 126 -10.30 -8.82 -2.48
CA LYS A 126 -11.38 -8.21 -1.72
C LYS A 126 -11.52 -8.93 -0.38
N THR A 127 -11.51 -8.16 0.69
CA THR A 127 -11.99 -8.64 1.99
C THR A 127 -13.51 -8.46 2.01
N ILE A 128 -14.26 -9.54 2.17
CA ILE A 128 -15.73 -9.55 2.17
C ILE A 128 -16.18 -10.06 3.54
N GLN A 129 -17.18 -9.40 4.12
CA GLN A 129 -17.78 -9.76 5.41
C GLN A 129 -18.20 -11.24 5.44
N ASP A 130 -17.90 -11.93 6.54
CA ASP A 130 -18.14 -13.37 6.75
C ASP A 130 -17.59 -14.31 5.67
N SER A 131 -16.61 -13.87 4.89
CA SER A 131 -15.98 -14.64 3.84
C SER A 131 -14.46 -14.62 3.95
N SER A 132 -13.82 -15.71 3.54
CA SER A 132 -12.38 -15.72 3.38
C SER A 132 -11.95 -14.75 2.28
N PHE A 133 -10.76 -14.15 2.44
CA PHE A 133 -10.16 -13.23 1.48
C PHE A 133 -10.37 -13.69 0.03
N VAL A 134 -11.02 -12.85 -0.78
CA VAL A 134 -11.39 -13.17 -2.15
C VAL A 134 -10.35 -12.60 -3.09
N VAL A 135 -9.46 -13.46 -3.56
CA VAL A 135 -8.46 -13.10 -4.57
C VAL A 135 -9.15 -12.66 -5.86
N THR A 136 -8.78 -11.49 -6.37
CA THR A 136 -9.44 -10.83 -7.51
C THR A 136 -8.68 -10.96 -8.84
N ALA A 137 -7.53 -11.63 -8.85
CA ALA A 137 -6.75 -11.86 -10.06
C ALA A 137 -5.86 -13.10 -9.94
N HIS A 138 -5.54 -13.71 -11.08
CA HIS A 138 -4.59 -14.81 -11.18
C HIS A 138 -3.37 -14.38 -11.99
N HIS A 139 -2.18 -14.81 -11.57
CA HIS A 139 -0.94 -14.55 -12.30
C HIS A 139 -0.74 -15.52 -13.47
N ASN A 140 -0.06 -15.05 -14.52
CA ASN A 140 0.30 -15.87 -15.68
C ASN A 140 1.10 -17.13 -15.28
N GLN A 141 1.04 -18.16 -16.12
CA GLN A 141 1.74 -19.43 -15.89
C GLN A 141 3.14 -19.43 -16.54
N PRO A 142 4.12 -20.19 -16.00
CA PRO A 142 5.39 -20.42 -16.67
C PRO A 142 5.21 -21.05 -18.06
N PRO A 143 6.11 -20.78 -19.03
CA PRO A 143 6.08 -21.40 -20.36
C PRO A 143 5.93 -22.93 -20.32
N GLN A 144 5.12 -23.48 -21.22
CA GLN A 144 4.77 -24.91 -21.22
C GLN A 144 5.99 -25.84 -21.29
N PHE A 145 7.05 -25.43 -22.00
CA PHE A 145 8.26 -26.24 -22.11
C PHE A 145 9.07 -26.29 -20.81
N LEU A 146 9.00 -25.25 -19.96
CA LEU A 146 9.58 -25.29 -18.62
C LEU A 146 8.80 -26.24 -17.72
N LEU A 147 7.47 -26.23 -17.81
CA LEU A 147 6.62 -27.20 -17.10
C LEU A 147 6.90 -28.64 -17.55
N ALA A 148 7.17 -28.87 -18.83
CA ALA A 148 7.59 -30.18 -19.35
C ALA A 148 8.99 -30.58 -18.86
N ALA A 149 9.94 -29.63 -18.78
CA ALA A 149 11.26 -29.86 -18.22
C ALA A 149 11.17 -30.24 -16.73
N LEU A 150 10.30 -29.58 -15.96
CA LEU A 150 9.99 -29.94 -14.57
C LEU A 150 9.45 -31.35 -14.45
N ALA A 151 8.47 -31.73 -15.28
CA ALA A 151 7.92 -33.09 -15.26
C ALA A 151 8.98 -34.16 -15.54
N ASN A 152 9.89 -33.91 -16.48
CA ASN A 152 11.02 -34.80 -16.77
C ASN A 152 12.01 -34.88 -15.61
N LEU A 153 12.32 -33.75 -14.96
CA LEU A 153 13.23 -33.72 -13.82
C LEU A 153 12.64 -34.50 -12.63
N LYS A 154 11.34 -34.32 -12.34
CA LYS A 154 10.60 -35.13 -11.34
C LYS A 154 10.68 -36.62 -11.63
N ALA A 155 10.47 -37.01 -12.89
CA ALA A 155 10.53 -38.41 -13.30
C ALA A 155 11.94 -39.00 -13.20
N GLN A 156 12.98 -38.17 -13.32
CA GLN A 156 14.37 -38.60 -13.17
C GLN A 156 14.80 -38.73 -11.71
N TYR A 157 14.41 -37.78 -10.85
CA TYR A 157 14.77 -37.81 -9.42
C TYR A 157 14.12 -39.02 -8.73
N LYS A 158 12.83 -39.26 -8.98
CA LYS A 158 12.06 -40.31 -8.31
C LYS A 158 12.72 -41.71 -8.24
N PRO A 159 13.34 -42.27 -9.31
CA PRO A 159 14.02 -43.57 -9.23
C PRO A 159 15.51 -43.52 -8.87
N ARG A 160 16.17 -42.36 -8.94
CA ARG A 160 17.65 -42.27 -8.89
C ARG A 160 18.19 -41.33 -7.83
N GLY A 161 17.35 -40.55 -7.16
CA GLY A 161 17.80 -39.43 -6.36
C GLY A 161 18.25 -38.24 -7.20
N HIS A 162 18.84 -37.27 -6.51
CA HIS A 162 19.51 -36.12 -7.08
C HIS A 162 20.82 -35.83 -6.34
N ASP A 163 21.74 -35.14 -7.00
CA ASP A 163 23.08 -34.87 -6.46
C ASP A 163 23.21 -33.43 -5.92
N LEU A 164 22.11 -32.79 -5.51
CA LEU A 164 22.10 -31.37 -5.10
C LEU A 164 23.06 -31.11 -3.93
N GLU A 165 23.03 -31.92 -2.87
CA GLU A 165 23.92 -31.76 -1.71
C GLU A 165 25.39 -31.89 -2.11
N GLN A 166 25.72 -32.85 -2.98
CA GLN A 166 27.07 -33.00 -3.51
C GLN A 166 27.48 -31.81 -4.39
N ALA A 167 26.55 -31.24 -5.16
CA ALA A 167 26.80 -30.07 -5.99
C ALA A 167 27.10 -28.83 -5.13
N ILE A 168 26.37 -28.64 -4.02
CA ILE A 168 26.62 -27.58 -3.03
C ILE A 168 28.00 -27.78 -2.39
N GLU A 169 28.30 -28.99 -1.93
CA GLU A 169 29.60 -29.30 -1.30
C GLU A 169 30.78 -29.03 -2.25
N ASN A 170 30.64 -29.38 -3.54
CA ASN A 170 31.65 -29.06 -4.56
C ASN A 170 31.87 -27.55 -4.71
N VAL A 171 30.80 -26.74 -4.67
CA VAL A 171 30.90 -25.27 -4.69
C VAL A 171 31.64 -24.75 -3.45
N LEU A 172 31.29 -25.26 -2.26
CA LEU A 172 31.88 -24.85 -0.99
C LEU A 172 33.35 -25.26 -0.84
N GLN A 173 33.76 -26.39 -1.41
CA GLN A 173 35.17 -26.82 -1.43
C GLN A 173 36.04 -25.88 -2.27
N ASN A 174 35.49 -25.39 -3.38
CA ASN A 174 36.18 -24.44 -4.26
C ASN A 174 36.14 -23.00 -3.71
N ASN A 175 35.19 -22.68 -2.83
CA ASN A 175 34.98 -21.34 -2.29
C ASN A 175 35.04 -21.32 -0.75
N ARG A 176 36.25 -21.44 -0.19
CA ARG A 176 36.45 -21.56 1.27
C ARG A 176 35.79 -20.46 2.11
N ARG A 177 35.65 -19.24 1.57
CA ARG A 177 35.00 -18.12 2.27
C ARG A 177 33.50 -18.35 2.49
N LEU A 178 32.84 -19.08 1.60
CA LEU A 178 31.41 -19.34 1.67
C LEU A 178 31.06 -20.42 2.72
N GLN A 179 32.02 -21.25 3.14
CA GLN A 179 31.78 -22.35 4.08
C GLN A 179 31.20 -21.89 5.43
N ALA A 180 31.50 -20.66 5.86
CA ALA A 180 31.00 -20.15 7.14
C ALA A 180 29.48 -19.93 7.14
N GLU A 181 28.92 -19.49 6.01
CA GLU A 181 27.53 -19.00 5.93
C GLU A 181 26.62 -19.89 5.06
N TYR A 182 27.19 -20.66 4.13
CA TYR A 182 26.43 -21.42 3.12
C TYR A 182 26.47 -22.94 3.30
N ARG A 183 27.23 -23.45 4.28
CA ARG A 183 27.23 -24.88 4.60
C ARG A 183 25.88 -25.31 5.15
N LYS A 184 25.53 -26.59 4.98
CA LYS A 184 24.36 -27.20 5.61
C LYS A 184 24.44 -27.03 7.12
N PRO A 185 23.46 -26.38 7.77
CA PRO A 185 23.42 -26.28 9.22
C PRO A 185 23.21 -27.65 9.88
N ASP A 186 23.44 -27.71 11.19
CA ASP A 186 23.14 -28.92 11.97
C ASP A 186 21.63 -29.20 11.93
N PRO A 187 21.18 -30.44 11.66
CA PRO A 187 19.76 -30.78 11.60
C PRO A 187 18.96 -30.40 12.86
N SER A 188 19.59 -30.33 14.04
CA SER A 188 18.95 -29.90 15.29
C SER A 188 18.54 -28.41 15.32
N THR A 189 18.97 -27.64 14.31
CA THR A 189 18.58 -26.24 14.11
C THR A 189 17.35 -26.08 13.21
N ASP A 190 16.85 -27.17 12.61
CA ASP A 190 15.53 -27.19 11.98
C ASP A 190 14.46 -27.34 13.05
N ARG A 191 13.80 -26.24 13.38
CA ARG A 191 12.85 -26.15 14.51
C ARG A 191 11.55 -25.50 14.07
N LEU A 192 10.50 -26.32 14.00
CA LEU A 192 9.13 -25.85 13.81
C LEU A 192 8.44 -25.78 15.17
N TYR A 193 7.99 -24.60 15.57
CA TYR A 193 7.22 -24.39 16.80
C TYR A 193 5.72 -24.54 16.55
N ALA A 194 4.96 -24.74 17.63
CA ALA A 194 3.50 -24.74 17.58
C ALA A 194 2.96 -23.39 17.04
N PRO A 195 1.89 -23.38 16.21
CA PRO A 195 1.44 -22.15 15.54
C PRO A 195 0.92 -21.05 16.48
N ASP A 196 0.50 -21.40 17.68
CA ASP A 196 0.02 -20.51 18.74
C ASP A 196 1.14 -20.03 19.68
N TYR A 197 2.34 -20.59 19.55
CA TYR A 197 3.51 -20.13 20.28
C TYR A 197 4.13 -18.95 19.54
N THR A 198 4.25 -17.81 20.22
CA THR A 198 4.85 -16.59 19.67
C THR A 198 6.21 -16.32 20.29
N HIS A 199 7.16 -15.86 19.48
CA HIS A 199 8.47 -15.49 19.98
C HIS A 199 8.37 -14.21 20.84
N ALA A 200 8.76 -14.30 22.12
CA ALA A 200 8.64 -13.19 23.08
C ALA A 200 9.78 -12.16 23.00
N GLY A 201 10.77 -12.36 22.12
CA GLY A 201 11.95 -11.48 21.98
C GLY A 201 11.75 -10.36 20.96
N THR A 202 12.34 -9.19 21.22
CA THR A 202 12.30 -8.00 20.34
C THR A 202 13.39 -7.98 19.26
N LYS A 203 14.14 -9.07 19.06
CA LYS A 203 15.26 -9.17 18.09
C LYS A 203 15.35 -10.55 17.46
N GLU A 204 15.83 -10.60 16.20
CA GLU A 204 16.17 -11.81 15.41
C GLU A 204 17.32 -12.67 15.98
N GLN A 205 17.63 -12.58 17.29
CA GLN A 205 18.71 -13.33 17.94
C GLN A 205 18.17 -14.48 18.82
N GLU A 206 18.52 -15.69 18.36
CA GLU A 206 18.52 -16.99 19.04
C GLU A 206 17.22 -17.43 19.73
N CYS A 207 16.20 -17.75 18.92
CA CYS A 207 15.13 -18.69 19.32
C CYS A 207 15.67 -19.90 20.10
N THR A 208 16.86 -20.37 19.74
CA THR A 208 17.57 -21.48 20.39
C THR A 208 17.81 -21.30 21.89
N ALA A 209 17.99 -20.06 22.36
CA ALA A 209 18.31 -19.75 23.76
C ALA A 209 17.07 -19.34 24.59
N MET A 210 16.03 -18.82 23.93
CA MET A 210 14.89 -18.17 24.58
C MET A 210 13.56 -18.93 24.43
N CYS A 211 13.42 -19.76 23.39
CA CYS A 211 12.16 -20.46 23.12
C CYS A 211 12.12 -21.84 23.79
N ASP A 212 10.96 -22.18 24.34
CA ASP A 212 10.75 -23.45 25.01
C ASP A 212 10.73 -24.62 24.01
N VAL A 213 11.68 -25.54 24.17
CA VAL A 213 11.82 -26.76 23.35
C VAL A 213 10.56 -27.65 23.47
N SER A 214 9.80 -27.54 24.55
CA SER A 214 8.54 -28.27 24.73
C SER A 214 7.46 -27.88 23.71
N GLN A 215 7.57 -26.68 23.12
CA GLN A 215 6.64 -26.14 22.12
C GLN A 215 7.00 -26.54 20.69
N LEU A 216 8.04 -27.36 20.48
CA LEU A 216 8.36 -27.88 19.16
C LEU A 216 7.29 -28.84 18.67
N ALA A 217 6.87 -28.65 17.41
CA ALA A 217 5.93 -29.53 16.74
C ALA A 217 6.54 -30.94 16.62
N LYS A 218 5.76 -31.95 17.01
CA LYS A 218 6.16 -33.35 16.85
C LYS A 218 6.08 -33.72 15.37
N ARG A 219 7.23 -33.96 14.75
CA ARG A 219 7.36 -34.39 13.36
C ARG A 219 8.16 -35.69 13.29
N PRO A 220 7.81 -36.62 12.38
CA PRO A 220 8.62 -37.80 12.16
C PRO A 220 10.00 -37.42 11.64
N GLU A 221 11.05 -38.07 12.14
CA GLU A 221 12.38 -37.92 11.56
C GLU A 221 12.37 -38.42 10.12
N ARG A 222 13.09 -37.71 9.24
CA ARG A 222 13.26 -38.15 7.86
C ARG A 222 14.05 -39.45 7.82
N THR A 223 13.61 -40.41 7.02
CA THR A 223 14.33 -41.67 6.84
C THR A 223 15.54 -41.46 5.91
N GLU A 224 16.55 -42.33 5.99
CA GLU A 224 17.71 -42.31 5.06
C GLU A 224 17.29 -42.50 3.58
N GLU A 225 16.07 -43.00 3.34
CA GLU A 225 15.50 -43.18 2.00
C GLU A 225 14.89 -41.89 1.43
N GLN A 226 14.68 -40.85 2.26
CA GLN A 226 14.16 -39.56 1.83
C GLN A 226 15.30 -38.62 1.39
N GLU A 227 15.15 -38.04 0.20
CA GLU A 227 16.16 -37.16 -0.40
C GLU A 227 16.41 -35.91 0.46
N SER A 228 17.67 -35.45 0.53
CA SER A 228 18.04 -34.21 1.22
C SER A 228 18.84 -33.32 0.25
N PRO A 229 18.40 -32.07 -0.02
CA PRO A 229 17.10 -31.48 0.32
C PRO A 229 15.92 -32.14 -0.42
N MET A 230 14.70 -32.12 0.13
CA MET A 230 13.51 -32.58 -0.60
C MET A 230 13.04 -31.50 -1.59
N ILE A 231 12.49 -31.93 -2.74
CA ILE A 231 11.91 -31.02 -3.74
C ILE A 231 10.38 -31.12 -3.72
N HIS A 232 9.74 -29.99 -3.42
CA HIS A 232 8.28 -29.86 -3.41
C HIS A 232 7.82 -29.04 -4.60
N HIS A 233 6.70 -29.41 -5.20
CA HIS A 233 6.09 -28.69 -6.32
C HIS A 233 4.66 -28.32 -5.97
N GLY A 234 4.35 -27.03 -5.98
CA GLY A 234 3.02 -26.55 -5.63
C GLY A 234 2.92 -25.04 -5.68
N ILE A 235 1.97 -24.49 -4.93
CA ILE A 235 1.68 -23.06 -4.94
C ILE A 235 2.64 -22.33 -3.99
N ILE A 236 3.28 -21.29 -4.52
CA ILE A 236 4.07 -20.33 -3.74
C ILE A 236 3.23 -19.07 -3.53
N ALA A 237 3.05 -18.65 -2.29
CA ALA A 237 2.34 -17.45 -1.92
C ALA A 237 3.27 -16.23 -1.98
N SER A 238 2.79 -15.14 -2.57
CA SER A 238 3.52 -13.88 -2.76
C SER A 238 2.72 -12.72 -2.18
N ALA A 239 3.36 -11.68 -1.64
CA ALA A 239 2.68 -10.46 -1.19
C ALA A 239 3.64 -9.28 -1.11
N ASN A 240 3.10 -8.08 -0.86
CA ASN A 240 3.90 -6.91 -0.50
C ASN A 240 4.42 -6.96 0.94
N GLN A 241 3.92 -7.89 1.75
CA GLN A 241 4.25 -8.01 3.17
C GLN A 241 4.88 -9.39 3.48
N LEU A 242 5.81 -9.40 4.44
CA LEU A 242 6.43 -10.63 4.93
C LEU A 242 5.47 -11.39 5.85
N MET A 243 5.29 -12.69 5.62
CA MET A 243 4.50 -13.55 6.49
C MET A 243 5.27 -13.88 7.78
N LYS A 244 4.78 -13.42 8.93
CA LYS A 244 5.27 -13.76 10.28
C LYS A 244 4.19 -14.38 11.19
N ASP A 245 3.02 -14.72 10.66
CA ASP A 245 1.88 -15.28 11.40
C ASP A 245 1.70 -16.76 11.07
N ALA A 246 2.11 -17.64 11.98
CA ALA A 246 1.98 -19.10 11.82
C ALA A 246 0.52 -19.57 11.70
N THR A 247 -0.42 -18.91 12.38
CA THR A 247 -1.84 -19.27 12.35
C THR A 247 -2.46 -18.90 11.00
N LEU A 248 -2.14 -17.71 10.48
CA LEU A 248 -2.57 -17.30 9.13
C LEU A 248 -1.90 -18.14 8.05
N ARG A 249 -0.59 -18.40 8.17
CA ARG A 249 0.18 -19.30 7.30
C ARG A 249 -0.50 -20.66 7.18
N ASP A 250 -0.81 -21.30 8.30
CA ASP A 250 -1.39 -22.65 8.32
C ASP A 250 -2.81 -22.66 7.74
N ARG A 251 -3.61 -21.62 8.03
CA ARG A 251 -4.94 -21.45 7.44
C ARG A 251 -4.85 -21.31 5.92
N LEU A 252 -3.98 -20.44 5.42
CA LEU A 252 -3.78 -20.23 3.99
C LEU A 252 -3.22 -21.48 3.30
N SER A 253 -2.28 -22.18 3.94
CA SER A 253 -1.75 -23.47 3.46
C SER A 253 -2.86 -24.52 3.34
N ALA A 254 -3.72 -24.65 4.35
CA ALA A 254 -4.86 -25.58 4.32
C ALA A 254 -5.91 -25.21 3.26
N GLU A 255 -6.21 -23.92 3.09
CA GLU A 255 -7.23 -23.45 2.14
C GLU A 255 -6.77 -23.48 0.68
N LYS A 256 -5.49 -23.22 0.43
CA LYS A 256 -4.94 -22.96 -0.92
C LYS A 256 -3.81 -23.90 -1.32
N ASP A 257 -3.46 -24.88 -0.49
CA ASP A 257 -2.35 -25.82 -0.74
C ASP A 257 -1.00 -25.08 -0.94
N ILE A 258 -0.80 -23.99 -0.19
CA ILE A 258 0.42 -23.17 -0.23
C ILE A 258 1.56 -23.89 0.49
N LEU A 259 2.73 -23.94 -0.14
CA LEU A 259 3.92 -24.63 0.36
C LEU A 259 5.02 -23.68 0.85
N CYS A 260 5.02 -22.44 0.37
CA CYS A 260 6.06 -21.46 0.62
C CYS A 260 5.48 -20.04 0.54
N PHE A 261 6.01 -19.10 1.32
CA PHE A 261 5.73 -17.67 1.26
C PHE A 261 7.00 -16.89 0.87
N GLU A 262 6.85 -15.90 -0.01
CA GLU A 262 7.89 -14.95 -0.45
C GLU A 262 7.25 -13.60 -0.81
N ILE A 263 8.01 -12.57 -1.21
CA ILE A 263 7.49 -11.20 -1.33
C ILE A 263 7.75 -10.50 -2.68
N GLU A 264 8.23 -11.21 -3.70
CA GLU A 264 8.64 -10.58 -4.96
C GLU A 264 7.93 -11.13 -6.21
N ALA A 265 7.62 -12.43 -6.26
CA ALA A 265 7.24 -13.10 -7.49
C ALA A 265 5.96 -12.55 -8.15
N ALA A 266 4.96 -12.14 -7.36
CA ALA A 266 3.70 -11.61 -7.92
C ALA A 266 3.90 -10.35 -8.79
N GLY A 267 4.94 -9.56 -8.54
CA GLY A 267 5.29 -8.38 -9.35
C GLY A 267 5.86 -8.75 -10.73
N LEU A 268 6.41 -9.96 -10.85
CA LEU A 268 7.05 -10.44 -12.07
C LEU A 268 6.08 -11.16 -13.00
N MET A 269 5.26 -12.06 -12.45
CA MET A 269 4.59 -13.11 -13.23
C MET A 269 3.79 -12.62 -14.44
N ASN A 270 3.18 -11.44 -14.37
CA ASN A 270 2.35 -10.91 -15.46
C ASN A 270 3.16 -10.35 -16.64
N HIS A 271 4.37 -9.84 -16.41
CA HIS A 271 5.17 -9.12 -17.41
C HIS A 271 6.56 -9.74 -17.65
N PHE A 272 6.97 -10.64 -16.78
CA PHE A 272 8.18 -11.43 -16.84
C PHE A 272 7.80 -12.87 -16.46
N PRO A 273 7.28 -13.67 -17.41
CA PRO A 273 6.87 -15.03 -17.14
C PRO A 273 8.06 -15.84 -16.64
N CYS A 274 8.10 -16.08 -15.33
CA CYS A 274 9.20 -16.76 -14.67
C CYS A 274 8.73 -18.00 -13.91
N LEU A 275 9.62 -18.97 -13.78
CA LEU A 275 9.45 -20.03 -12.81
C LEU A 275 10.07 -19.58 -11.48
N VAL A 276 9.35 -19.77 -10.38
CA VAL A 276 9.79 -19.40 -9.03
C VAL A 276 10.34 -20.63 -8.32
N ILE A 277 11.55 -20.52 -7.77
CA ILE A 277 12.26 -21.59 -7.06
C ILE A 277 12.74 -21.00 -5.73
N ARG A 278 12.25 -21.53 -4.62
CA ARG A 278 12.56 -21.02 -3.27
C ARG A 278 13.19 -22.11 -2.42
N GLY A 279 14.39 -21.85 -1.92
CA GLY A 279 14.99 -22.61 -0.84
C GLY A 279 14.37 -22.20 0.49
N ILE A 280 14.00 -23.15 1.33
CA ILE A 280 13.29 -22.86 2.56
C ILE A 280 14.28 -22.49 3.67
N CYS A 281 14.19 -21.27 4.18
CA CYS A 281 15.13 -20.71 5.16
C CYS A 281 14.51 -20.40 6.53
N ASP A 282 13.18 -20.27 6.59
CA ASP A 282 12.39 -20.09 7.79
C ASP A 282 11.01 -20.75 7.61
N TYR A 283 10.12 -20.65 8.59
CA TYR A 283 8.76 -21.21 8.53
C TYR A 283 7.67 -20.16 8.40
N SER A 284 7.97 -18.94 7.91
CA SER A 284 6.98 -17.85 7.78
C SER A 284 6.24 -17.55 9.08
N ASP A 285 6.95 -17.53 10.20
CA ASP A 285 6.42 -17.26 11.53
C ASP A 285 7.33 -16.31 12.33
N THR A 286 6.98 -16.08 13.59
CA THR A 286 7.73 -15.21 14.50
C THR A 286 9.11 -15.76 14.90
N HIS A 287 9.44 -17.01 14.59
CA HIS A 287 10.69 -17.69 14.98
C HIS A 287 11.78 -17.65 13.90
N LYS A 288 11.69 -16.70 12.97
CA LYS A 288 12.63 -16.52 11.87
C LYS A 288 14.07 -16.31 12.36
N ASN A 289 15.01 -16.96 11.68
CA ASN A 289 16.45 -16.76 11.89
C ASN A 289 17.21 -16.86 10.56
N LYS A 290 18.48 -16.44 10.57
CA LYS A 290 19.32 -16.38 9.34
C LYS A 290 20.18 -17.62 9.11
N VAL A 291 20.14 -18.62 9.99
CA VAL A 291 21.07 -19.77 9.99
C VAL A 291 20.96 -20.58 8.70
N TRP A 292 19.76 -20.76 8.18
CA TRP A 292 19.50 -21.59 7.00
C TRP A 292 19.55 -20.82 5.66
N GLN A 293 19.64 -19.49 5.67
CA GLN A 293 19.52 -18.68 4.45
C GLN A 293 20.56 -19.02 3.39
N GLY A 294 21.84 -19.16 3.78
CA GLY A 294 22.90 -19.48 2.83
C GLY A 294 22.72 -20.86 2.19
N TYR A 295 22.51 -21.90 3.00
CA TYR A 295 22.29 -23.25 2.47
C TYR A 295 21.02 -23.36 1.62
N ALA A 296 19.92 -22.73 2.05
CA ALA A 296 18.67 -22.70 1.30
C ALA A 296 18.85 -22.03 -0.08
N ALA A 297 19.56 -20.90 -0.14
CA ALA A 297 19.89 -20.24 -1.40
C ALA A 297 20.71 -21.15 -2.33
N MET A 298 21.69 -21.88 -1.79
CA MET A 298 22.50 -22.85 -2.55
C MET A 298 21.66 -24.02 -3.08
N ALA A 299 20.75 -24.55 -2.28
CA ALA A 299 19.84 -25.62 -2.70
C ALA A 299 18.92 -25.17 -3.85
N ALA A 300 18.35 -23.96 -3.76
CA ALA A 300 17.53 -23.38 -4.80
C ALA A 300 18.32 -23.17 -6.11
N ALA A 301 19.53 -22.61 -6.02
CA ALA A 301 20.41 -22.38 -7.15
C ALA A 301 20.88 -23.69 -7.82
N ALA A 302 21.21 -24.72 -7.02
CA ALA A 302 21.55 -26.05 -7.51
C ALA A 302 20.40 -26.68 -8.30
N TYR A 303 19.16 -26.56 -7.79
CA TYR A 303 17.98 -27.06 -8.49
C TYR A 303 17.73 -26.32 -9.81
N ALA A 304 17.84 -24.98 -9.80
CA ALA A 304 17.69 -24.16 -11.00
C ALA A 304 18.72 -24.53 -12.09
N LYS A 305 19.96 -24.85 -11.70
CA LYS A 305 21.00 -25.36 -12.59
C LYS A 305 20.60 -26.69 -13.25
N ASP A 306 20.10 -27.63 -12.45
CA ASP A 306 19.64 -28.93 -12.96
C ASP A 306 18.44 -28.78 -13.91
N LEU A 307 17.50 -27.88 -13.59
CA LEU A 307 16.37 -27.55 -14.45
C LEU A 307 16.85 -27.02 -15.81
N LEU A 308 17.72 -26.00 -15.82
CA LEU A 308 18.25 -25.42 -17.07
C LEU A 308 18.97 -26.45 -17.94
N ARG A 309 19.67 -27.42 -17.34
CA ARG A 309 20.30 -28.54 -18.05
C ARG A 309 19.30 -29.49 -18.73
N LYS A 310 18.03 -29.51 -18.31
CA LYS A 310 16.95 -30.27 -18.97
C LYS A 310 16.26 -29.49 -20.09
N VAL A 311 16.41 -28.17 -20.12
CA VAL A 311 15.80 -27.33 -21.15
C VAL A 311 16.67 -27.37 -22.41
N ALA A 312 16.07 -27.72 -23.55
CA ALA A 312 16.76 -27.71 -24.82
C ALA A 312 16.89 -26.26 -25.37
N PRO A 313 18.08 -25.82 -25.85
CA PRO A 313 18.28 -24.44 -26.33
C PRO A 313 17.29 -24.00 -27.41
N ASN A 314 16.99 -24.88 -28.37
CA ASN A 314 16.04 -24.60 -29.45
C ASN A 314 14.61 -24.33 -28.95
N LYS A 315 14.24 -24.80 -27.75
CA LYS A 315 12.94 -24.48 -27.13
C LYS A 315 12.92 -23.08 -26.55
N VAL A 316 14.04 -22.65 -25.96
CA VAL A 316 14.21 -21.27 -25.48
C VAL A 316 14.23 -20.30 -26.67
N GLU A 317 14.99 -20.62 -27.72
CA GLU A 317 15.08 -19.80 -28.94
C GLU A 317 13.76 -19.68 -29.71
N ALA A 318 12.88 -20.70 -29.61
CA ALA A 318 11.55 -20.68 -30.21
C ALA A 318 10.55 -19.83 -29.40
N GLU A 319 10.81 -19.57 -28.13
CA GLU A 319 9.97 -18.71 -27.29
C GLU A 319 10.08 -17.25 -27.75
N ARG A 320 9.03 -16.45 -27.56
CA ARG A 320 9.12 -15.03 -27.90
C ARG A 320 10.14 -14.34 -26.99
N LYS A 321 10.82 -13.32 -27.50
CA LYS A 321 11.68 -12.49 -26.64
C LYS A 321 10.80 -11.78 -25.63
N LEU A 322 11.24 -11.69 -24.38
CA LEU A 322 10.45 -11.01 -23.34
C LEU A 322 10.25 -9.53 -23.68
N ILE A 323 11.20 -8.89 -24.36
CA ILE A 323 11.05 -7.52 -24.83
C ILE A 323 9.91 -7.37 -25.85
N ASP A 324 9.64 -8.40 -26.64
CA ASP A 324 8.53 -8.44 -27.58
C ASP A 324 7.22 -8.72 -26.85
N LEU A 325 7.21 -9.47 -25.75
CA LEU A 325 6.00 -9.65 -24.92
C LEU A 325 5.63 -8.33 -24.21
N LEU A 326 6.62 -7.57 -23.74
CA LEU A 326 6.43 -6.20 -23.26
C LEU A 326 5.94 -5.24 -24.36
N SER A 327 6.13 -5.58 -25.64
CA SER A 327 5.78 -4.74 -26.80
C SER A 327 4.55 -5.20 -27.61
N SER A 328 4.17 -6.48 -27.55
CA SER A 328 3.13 -7.14 -28.38
C SER A 328 2.05 -7.87 -27.56
N GLY A 329 2.21 -7.94 -26.24
CA GLY A 329 1.22 -8.42 -25.29
C GLY A 329 0.38 -7.28 -24.72
N SER A 330 -0.36 -6.58 -25.58
CA SER A 330 -1.40 -5.67 -25.11
C SER A 330 -2.73 -6.43 -24.92
N PRO A 331 -2.90 -7.13 -23.79
CA PRO A 331 -4.06 -6.96 -22.94
C PRO A 331 -3.60 -6.20 -21.69
N HIS A 332 -4.04 -4.94 -21.64
CA HIS A 332 -4.17 -4.07 -20.48
C HIS A 332 -3.23 -4.32 -19.27
N PRO A 333 -2.24 -3.45 -19.05
CA PRO A 333 -1.93 -3.06 -17.69
C PRO A 333 -3.24 -2.53 -17.09
N SER A 334 -3.59 -3.00 -15.91
CA SER A 334 -4.54 -2.38 -15.02
C SER A 334 -4.29 -0.88 -14.97
N SER A 335 -5.05 -0.12 -15.76
CA SER A 335 -5.13 1.35 -15.84
C SER A 335 -3.79 2.08 -15.98
N GLY A 336 -3.60 2.85 -17.06
CA GLY A 336 -2.58 3.92 -17.09
C GLY A 336 -1.65 3.98 -18.31
N PHE A 337 -1.78 3.11 -19.31
CA PHE A 337 -0.92 3.22 -20.50
C PHE A 337 -1.39 4.31 -21.46
N TRP A 338 -0.62 5.39 -21.45
CA TRP A 338 -0.60 6.44 -22.46
C TRP A 338 -0.27 5.84 -23.84
N PRO A 339 -1.11 6.00 -24.88
CA PRO A 339 -0.73 5.62 -26.23
C PRO A 339 0.49 6.44 -26.70
N ALA A 340 1.40 5.80 -27.44
CA ALA A 340 2.61 6.41 -28.02
C ALA A 340 2.33 7.58 -29.00
N SER A 341 1.05 7.84 -29.32
CA SER A 341 0.58 8.86 -30.27
C SER A 341 0.04 10.16 -29.64
N HIS A 342 0.11 10.37 -28.31
CA HIS A 342 -0.40 11.58 -27.63
C HIS A 342 0.58 12.11 -26.53
N PRO A 343 0.45 13.36 -26.02
CA PRO A 343 1.47 14.44 -25.99
C PRO A 343 2.70 14.31 -25.07
N ARG A 344 3.23 13.11 -24.82
CA ARG A 344 4.51 12.91 -24.11
C ARG A 344 5.70 13.63 -24.77
N ARG A 345 5.63 13.90 -26.09
CA ARG A 345 6.71 14.62 -26.78
C ARG A 345 6.91 16.02 -26.21
N GLY A 346 5.87 16.77 -25.89
CA GLY A 346 6.02 18.16 -25.42
C GLY A 346 6.74 18.27 -24.08
N LEU A 347 6.41 17.39 -23.13
CA LEU A 347 6.93 17.48 -21.77
C LEU A 347 8.45 17.24 -21.70
N LYS A 348 8.98 16.23 -22.42
CA LYS A 348 10.42 15.86 -22.42
C LYS A 348 11.28 16.57 -23.45
N THR A 349 10.70 17.37 -24.36
CA THR A 349 11.46 18.00 -25.46
C THR A 349 11.57 19.51 -25.36
N GLN A 350 10.74 20.16 -24.53
CA GLN A 350 10.76 21.60 -24.35
C GLN A 350 11.22 21.98 -22.94
N PRO A 351 12.17 22.93 -22.79
CA PRO A 351 12.53 23.44 -21.47
C PRO A 351 11.33 24.15 -20.85
N LYS A 352 11.19 24.04 -19.53
CA LYS A 352 10.05 24.60 -18.79
C LYS A 352 8.70 24.12 -19.32
N SER A 353 8.54 22.84 -19.63
CA SER A 353 7.26 22.34 -20.13
C SER A 353 6.20 22.30 -19.03
N PHE A 354 4.95 22.48 -19.42
CA PHE A 354 3.79 22.33 -18.53
C PHE A 354 2.79 21.37 -19.15
N LEU A 355 2.19 20.50 -18.33
CA LEU A 355 1.13 19.60 -18.75
C LEU A 355 0.06 19.50 -17.66
N TRP A 356 -1.17 19.83 -18.02
CA TRP A 356 -2.32 19.65 -17.15
C TRP A 356 -3.24 18.56 -17.69
N LEU A 357 -3.41 17.51 -16.90
CA LEU A 357 -4.30 16.40 -17.20
C LEU A 357 -5.56 16.54 -16.38
N TYR A 358 -6.72 16.57 -17.02
CA TYR A 358 -7.97 16.74 -16.29
C TYR A 358 -9.05 15.76 -16.74
N GLY A 359 -9.91 15.41 -15.78
CA GLY A 359 -10.99 14.48 -16.02
C GLY A 359 -11.92 14.34 -14.82
N ILE A 360 -13.07 13.70 -15.07
CA ILE A 360 -14.12 13.49 -14.08
C ILE A 360 -13.63 12.61 -12.90
N PRO A 361 -14.35 12.58 -11.77
CA PRO A 361 -13.99 11.69 -10.66
C PRO A 361 -13.96 10.22 -11.10
N GLY A 362 -12.95 9.47 -10.67
CA GLY A 362 -12.84 8.04 -10.97
C GLY A 362 -12.39 7.68 -12.40
N CYS A 363 -11.94 8.64 -13.21
CA CYS A 363 -11.40 8.37 -14.56
C CYS A 363 -9.93 7.91 -14.60
N GLY A 364 -9.29 7.68 -13.44
CA GLY A 364 -7.93 7.12 -13.37
C GLY A 364 -6.78 8.14 -13.36
N LYS A 365 -7.00 9.41 -12.99
CA LYS A 365 -5.96 10.46 -12.90
C LYS A 365 -4.74 10.05 -12.07
N THR A 366 -4.94 9.63 -10.82
CA THR A 366 -3.86 9.21 -9.91
C THR A 366 -3.04 8.07 -10.47
N ILE A 367 -3.69 7.13 -11.15
CA ILE A 367 -3.00 6.03 -11.80
C ILE A 367 -2.11 6.54 -12.94
N LEU A 368 -2.63 7.42 -13.80
CA LEU A 368 -1.84 8.05 -14.86
C LEU A 368 -0.66 8.85 -14.30
N THR A 369 -0.82 9.51 -13.15
CA THR A 369 0.24 10.22 -12.44
C THR A 369 1.34 9.28 -11.97
N SER A 370 0.99 8.17 -11.33
CA SER A 370 1.96 7.14 -10.93
C SER A 370 2.73 6.59 -12.13
N THR A 371 2.03 6.29 -13.24
CA THR A 371 2.69 5.85 -14.48
C THR A 371 3.63 6.93 -15.05
N ALA A 372 3.28 8.21 -14.95
CA ALA A 372 4.14 9.30 -15.40
C ALA A 372 5.38 9.46 -14.50
N ILE A 373 5.23 9.29 -13.18
CA ILE A 373 6.34 9.33 -12.23
C ILE A 373 7.31 8.16 -12.51
N GLU A 374 6.81 6.94 -12.68
CA GLU A 374 7.62 5.77 -13.03
C GLU A 374 8.38 5.98 -14.35
N ASP A 375 7.72 6.54 -15.36
CA ASP A 375 8.34 6.85 -16.66
C ASP A 375 9.43 7.94 -16.55
N LEU A 376 9.25 8.94 -15.68
CA LEU A 376 10.23 9.99 -15.43
C LEU A 376 11.41 9.50 -14.57
N GLN A 377 11.16 8.65 -13.58
CA GLN A 377 12.20 8.00 -12.76
C GLN A 377 13.12 7.12 -13.61
N THR A 378 12.59 6.54 -14.67
CA THR A 378 13.32 5.64 -15.59
C THR A 378 13.93 6.34 -16.80
N SER A 379 13.83 7.68 -16.89
CA SER A 379 14.37 8.48 -18.00
C SER A 379 15.77 9.10 -17.68
N PRO A 380 16.70 9.16 -18.66
CA PRO A 380 18.09 9.63 -18.48
C PRO A 380 18.14 11.05 -17.94
N GLY A 381 18.83 11.30 -16.83
CA GLY A 381 19.04 12.67 -16.33
C GLY A 381 17.79 13.34 -15.76
N HIS A 382 16.62 12.72 -15.83
CA HIS A 382 15.35 13.25 -15.28
C HIS A 382 15.15 12.82 -13.81
N SER A 383 15.68 11.65 -13.42
CA SER A 383 15.49 11.05 -12.08
C SER A 383 16.17 11.84 -10.94
N ALA A 384 17.35 12.41 -11.20
CA ALA A 384 18.16 13.13 -10.21
C ALA A 384 17.48 14.40 -9.65
N ALA A 385 16.44 14.91 -10.31
CA ALA A 385 15.72 16.11 -9.90
C ALA A 385 14.19 15.97 -10.05
N LEU A 386 13.67 14.74 -10.03
CA LEU A 386 12.23 14.49 -10.00
C LEU A 386 11.69 14.65 -8.58
N LEU A 387 10.68 15.50 -8.43
CA LEU A 387 9.94 15.73 -7.20
C LEU A 387 8.47 15.43 -7.47
N TYR A 388 7.77 14.86 -6.50
CA TYR A 388 6.35 14.59 -6.65
C TYR A 388 5.58 14.75 -5.34
N PHE A 389 4.30 15.07 -5.45
CA PHE A 389 3.43 15.16 -4.29
C PHE A 389 2.02 14.72 -4.68
N TYR A 390 1.44 13.85 -3.85
CA TYR A 390 0.06 13.41 -3.98
C TYR A 390 -0.78 14.17 -2.97
N PHE A 391 -1.68 15.02 -3.44
CA PHE A 391 -2.75 15.50 -2.59
C PHE A 391 -3.67 14.31 -2.26
N ASP A 392 -4.12 14.24 -1.02
CA ASP A 392 -4.91 13.12 -0.51
C ASP A 392 -6.00 13.65 0.42
N PHE A 393 -7.25 13.56 -0.01
CA PHE A 393 -8.42 14.04 0.71
C PHE A 393 -8.65 13.35 2.06
N THR A 394 -8.01 12.18 2.29
CA THR A 394 -8.05 11.46 3.56
C THR A 394 -7.04 11.98 4.57
N ASP A 395 -6.00 12.68 4.12
CA ASP A 395 -4.90 13.19 4.94
C ASP A 395 -4.90 14.72 4.92
N THR A 396 -5.30 15.36 6.03
CA THR A 396 -5.39 16.83 6.08
C THR A 396 -4.03 17.49 5.92
N GLN A 397 -2.93 16.82 6.30
CA GLN A 397 -1.58 17.33 6.09
C GLN A 397 -1.26 17.37 4.61
N LYS A 398 -1.65 16.34 3.85
CA LYS A 398 -1.47 16.32 2.38
C LYS A 398 -2.40 17.25 1.62
N GLN A 399 -3.43 17.82 2.26
CA GLN A 399 -4.31 18.83 1.66
C GLN A 399 -3.77 20.27 1.82
N GLN A 400 -2.75 20.47 2.66
CA GLN A 400 -2.16 21.79 2.90
C GLN A 400 -1.12 22.15 1.84
N PHE A 401 -1.31 23.32 1.22
CA PHE A 401 -0.34 23.88 0.28
C PHE A 401 1.08 24.00 0.88
N GLU A 402 1.18 24.39 2.15
CA GLU A 402 2.47 24.52 2.83
C GLU A 402 3.24 23.20 2.91
N ASN A 403 2.54 22.09 3.15
CA ASN A 403 3.17 20.76 3.25
C ASN A 403 3.62 20.23 1.88
N THR A 404 2.94 20.63 0.80
CA THR A 404 3.46 20.40 -0.56
C THR A 404 4.84 21.03 -0.72
N ILE A 405 5.01 22.31 -0.35
CA ILE A 405 6.30 23.00 -0.46
C ILE A 405 7.35 22.35 0.44
N ARG A 406 7.00 22.03 1.69
CA ARG A 406 7.91 21.35 2.62
C ARG A 406 8.39 20.00 2.08
N SER A 407 7.47 19.20 1.51
CA SER A 407 7.81 17.91 0.90
C SER A 407 8.74 18.08 -0.30
N LEU A 408 8.44 19.02 -1.21
CA LEU A 408 9.30 19.27 -2.38
C LEU A 408 10.70 19.76 -1.98
N VAL A 409 10.79 20.65 -0.98
CA VAL A 409 12.07 21.10 -0.39
C VAL A 409 12.85 19.92 0.20
N TRP A 410 12.18 19.07 0.99
CA TRP A 410 12.80 17.90 1.61
C TRP A 410 13.30 16.88 0.58
N GLN A 411 12.50 16.59 -0.45
CA GLN A 411 12.90 15.71 -1.56
C GLN A 411 14.12 16.27 -2.30
N LEU A 412 14.13 17.57 -2.58
CA LEU A 412 15.23 18.22 -3.29
C LEU A 412 16.51 18.27 -2.45
N TYR A 413 16.39 18.44 -1.12
CA TYR A 413 17.51 18.39 -0.18
C TYR A 413 18.26 17.05 -0.22
N HIS A 414 17.52 15.94 -0.30
CA HIS A 414 18.11 14.59 -0.37
C HIS A 414 18.69 14.27 -1.74
N LYS A 415 18.09 14.80 -2.80
CA LYS A 415 18.49 14.51 -4.19
C LYS A 415 19.63 15.38 -4.71
N ASN A 416 19.82 16.59 -4.18
CA ASN A 416 20.83 17.51 -4.68
C ASN A 416 21.63 18.19 -3.56
N GLU A 417 22.93 17.86 -3.48
CA GLU A 417 23.83 18.42 -2.48
C GLU A 417 23.97 19.95 -2.56
N ARG A 418 23.92 20.53 -3.76
CA ARG A 418 24.03 21.98 -3.96
C ARG A 418 22.83 22.73 -3.41
N ALA A 419 21.65 22.09 -3.40
CA ALA A 419 20.42 22.64 -2.87
C ALA A 419 20.40 22.66 -1.33
N ARG A 420 21.25 21.88 -0.64
CA ARG A 420 21.25 21.78 0.83
C ARG A 420 21.59 23.09 1.53
N LYS A 421 22.43 23.93 0.90
CA LYS A 421 22.92 25.20 1.48
C LYS A 421 21.79 26.18 1.81
N ASP A 422 20.78 26.25 0.95
CA ASP A 422 19.70 27.24 1.08
C ASP A 422 18.76 26.88 2.22
N LEU A 423 18.46 25.59 2.41
CA LEU A 423 17.69 25.12 3.56
C LEU A 423 18.47 25.28 4.87
N GLY A 424 19.78 25.02 4.86
CA GLY A 424 20.64 25.27 6.03
C GLY A 424 20.67 26.74 6.46
N ALA A 425 20.68 27.66 5.49
CA ALA A 425 20.59 29.09 5.77
C ALA A 425 19.22 29.49 6.36
N LEU A 426 18.12 28.90 5.85
CA LEU A 426 16.80 29.11 6.42
C LEU A 426 16.74 28.61 7.87
N TYR A 427 17.23 27.39 8.13
CA TYR A 427 17.29 26.82 9.48
C TYR A 427 18.05 27.71 10.47
N ALA A 428 19.22 28.23 10.07
CA ALA A 428 19.98 29.15 10.90
C ALA A 428 19.22 30.46 11.19
N SER A 429 18.49 30.99 10.21
CA SER A 429 17.67 32.20 10.38
C SER A 429 16.43 32.01 11.26
N CYS A 430 16.02 30.76 11.48
CA CYS A 430 14.87 30.36 12.30
C CYS A 430 15.29 29.93 13.71
N ASN A 431 16.22 30.67 14.33
CA ASN A 431 16.77 30.39 15.66
C ASN A 431 17.19 28.92 15.84
N SER A 432 17.87 28.36 14.82
CA SER A 432 18.29 26.96 14.79
C SER A 432 17.13 25.97 15.00
N GLY A 433 16.00 26.23 14.35
CA GLY A 433 14.82 25.36 14.36
C GLY A 433 13.86 25.58 15.53
N ARG A 434 14.08 26.60 16.36
CA ARG A 434 13.11 26.98 17.41
C ARG A 434 11.87 27.67 16.86
N ASP A 435 12.03 28.37 15.73
CA ASP A 435 10.91 29.04 15.07
C ASP A 435 10.54 28.33 13.77
N GLN A 436 9.25 28.22 13.46
CA GLN A 436 8.80 27.72 12.17
C GLN A 436 8.99 28.78 11.08
N PRO A 437 9.54 28.43 9.90
CA PRO A 437 9.62 29.35 8.78
C PRO A 437 8.23 29.64 8.23
N ARG A 438 7.99 30.91 7.85
CA ARG A 438 6.77 31.28 7.13
C ARG A 438 6.78 30.68 5.70
N ILE A 439 5.60 30.47 5.15
CA ILE A 439 5.43 29.86 3.81
C ILE A 439 6.12 30.64 2.68
N ASP A 440 6.13 31.97 2.73
CA ASP A 440 6.83 32.83 1.77
C ASP A 440 8.34 32.53 1.77
N ARG A 441 8.93 32.35 2.95
CA ARG A 441 10.35 32.00 3.10
C ARG A 441 10.64 30.58 2.61
N LEU A 442 9.71 29.65 2.79
CA LEU A 442 9.82 28.29 2.24
C LEU A 442 9.74 28.30 0.70
N GLN A 443 8.83 29.07 0.12
CA GLN A 443 8.72 29.24 -1.33
C GLN A 443 9.98 29.88 -1.93
N GLU A 444 10.52 30.93 -1.29
CA GLU A 444 11.79 31.54 -1.67
C GLU A 444 12.95 30.54 -1.61
N THR A 445 12.98 29.71 -0.57
CA THR A 445 14.02 28.69 -0.39
C THR A 445 13.92 27.63 -1.48
N PHE A 446 12.72 27.11 -1.75
CA PHE A 446 12.49 26.17 -2.85
C PHE A 446 12.96 26.76 -4.20
N ALA A 447 12.60 28.01 -4.49
CA ALA A 447 12.98 28.68 -5.73
C ALA A 447 14.52 28.79 -5.90
N LYS A 448 15.26 29.04 -4.82
CA LYS A 448 16.74 29.06 -4.82
C LYS A 448 17.31 27.66 -5.01
N MET A 449 16.78 26.67 -4.29
CA MET A 449 17.20 25.27 -4.40
C MET A 449 17.04 24.73 -5.83
N VAL A 450 15.92 25.04 -6.47
CA VAL A 450 15.67 24.69 -7.88
C VAL A 450 16.67 25.39 -8.81
N GLN A 451 16.96 26.67 -8.58
CA GLN A 451 17.92 27.42 -9.40
C GLN A 451 19.33 26.81 -9.36
N GLU A 452 19.75 26.31 -8.20
CA GLU A 452 21.04 25.61 -8.02
C GLU A 452 21.04 24.20 -8.62
N SER A 453 19.85 23.63 -8.83
CA SER A 453 19.66 22.28 -9.33
C SER A 453 19.63 22.17 -10.85
N GLY A 454 19.52 23.29 -11.56
CA GLY A 454 19.43 23.31 -13.02
C GLY A 454 18.02 22.94 -13.48
N GLU A 455 17.85 21.73 -13.99
CA GLU A 455 16.56 21.22 -14.49
C GLU A 455 15.86 20.37 -13.42
N VAL A 456 14.60 20.67 -13.11
CA VAL A 456 13.81 20.00 -12.08
C VAL A 456 12.45 19.59 -12.62
N TRP A 457 12.00 18.40 -12.28
CA TRP A 457 10.70 17.86 -12.65
C TRP A 457 9.78 17.84 -11.44
N VAL A 458 8.60 18.42 -11.54
CA VAL A 458 7.63 18.47 -10.45
C VAL A 458 6.31 17.88 -10.92
N VAL A 459 5.87 16.80 -10.26
CA VAL A 459 4.61 16.12 -10.54
C VAL A 459 3.65 16.27 -9.36
N LEU A 460 2.48 16.87 -9.60
CA LEU A 460 1.46 17.07 -8.57
C LEU A 460 0.17 16.35 -8.95
N ASP A 461 -0.25 15.39 -8.14
CA ASP A 461 -1.51 14.68 -8.34
C ASP A 461 -2.66 15.34 -7.59
N ALA A 462 -3.83 15.44 -8.23
CA ALA A 462 -5.09 15.85 -7.63
C ALA A 462 -5.10 17.27 -7.00
N LEU A 463 -4.76 18.31 -7.78
CA LEU A 463 -4.77 19.71 -7.28
C LEU A 463 -6.11 20.14 -6.67
N ASP A 464 -7.22 19.54 -7.10
CA ASP A 464 -8.56 19.78 -6.55
C ASP A 464 -8.70 19.33 -5.08
N GLU A 465 -7.81 18.49 -4.56
CA GLU A 465 -7.83 18.07 -3.16
C GLU A 465 -7.07 19.05 -2.23
N CYS A 466 -6.41 20.07 -2.77
CA CYS A 466 -5.84 21.15 -1.95
C CYS A 466 -6.95 22.05 -1.37
N THR A 467 -6.84 22.38 -0.09
CA THR A 467 -7.81 23.26 0.61
C THR A 467 -7.63 24.75 0.30
N VAL A 468 -6.43 25.17 -0.11
CA VAL A 468 -6.08 26.58 -0.38
C VAL A 468 -5.58 26.72 -1.83
N ARG A 469 -6.47 26.37 -2.77
CA ARG A 469 -6.15 26.24 -4.20
C ARG A 469 -5.69 27.53 -4.85
N ASP A 470 -6.22 28.67 -4.43
CA ASP A 470 -5.83 29.98 -4.94
C ASP A 470 -4.32 30.25 -4.73
N LYS A 471 -3.80 29.93 -3.54
CA LYS A 471 -2.37 30.05 -3.24
C LYS A 471 -1.53 29.03 -4.00
N LEU A 472 -1.99 27.79 -4.10
CA LEU A 472 -1.32 26.73 -4.87
C LEU A 472 -1.21 27.08 -6.36
N LEU A 473 -2.31 27.54 -6.96
CA LEU A 473 -2.38 27.91 -8.38
C LEU A 473 -1.55 29.16 -8.66
N PHE A 474 -1.56 30.15 -7.76
CA PHE A 474 -0.67 31.31 -7.84
C PHE A 474 0.81 30.91 -7.76
N TRP A 475 1.16 29.96 -6.90
CA TRP A 475 2.52 29.44 -6.83
C TRP A 475 2.91 28.67 -8.10
N LEU A 476 2.02 27.83 -8.66
CA LEU A 476 2.25 27.14 -9.92
C LEU A 476 2.50 28.12 -11.08
N GLU A 477 1.70 29.20 -11.15
CA GLU A 477 1.91 30.29 -12.10
C GLU A 477 3.29 30.94 -11.93
N ASN A 478 3.71 31.21 -10.70
CA ASN A 478 5.04 31.79 -10.41
C ASN A 478 6.19 30.83 -10.77
N VAL A 479 6.04 29.53 -10.53
CA VAL A 479 7.04 28.52 -10.92
C VAL A 479 7.13 28.44 -12.45
N ARG A 480 5.98 28.45 -13.14
CA ARG A 480 5.90 28.40 -14.61
C ARG A 480 6.50 29.63 -15.29
N THR A 481 6.18 30.82 -14.79
CA THR A 481 6.61 32.11 -15.35
C THR A 481 7.99 32.54 -14.84
N GLY A 482 8.49 31.87 -13.81
CA GLY A 482 9.77 32.15 -13.16
C GLY A 482 10.99 31.90 -14.05
N LYS A 483 12.16 32.30 -13.53
CA LYS A 483 13.43 32.12 -14.23
C LYS A 483 13.94 30.68 -14.19
N GLN A 484 13.46 29.87 -13.26
CA GLN A 484 13.84 28.48 -13.02
C GLN A 484 13.49 27.55 -14.18
N ASN A 485 14.28 26.48 -14.41
CA ASN A 485 13.98 25.46 -15.41
C ASN A 485 13.20 24.30 -14.76
N VAL A 486 11.88 24.48 -14.63
CA VAL A 486 10.98 23.49 -14.02
C VAL A 486 10.02 22.92 -15.04
N HIS A 487 9.99 21.59 -15.17
CA HIS A 487 8.98 20.85 -15.89
C HIS A 487 7.84 20.49 -14.93
N LEU A 488 6.61 20.80 -15.31
CA LEU A 488 5.45 20.63 -14.45
C LEU A 488 4.46 19.68 -15.09
N LEU A 489 4.07 18.65 -14.34
CA LEU A 489 2.90 17.83 -14.63
C LEU A 489 1.93 17.96 -13.46
N ALA A 490 0.68 18.31 -13.77
CA ALA A 490 -0.36 18.39 -12.77
C ALA A 490 -1.61 17.64 -13.22
N THR A 491 -2.32 17.01 -12.28
CA THR A 491 -3.63 16.43 -12.53
C THR A 491 -4.70 17.08 -11.65
N SER A 492 -5.92 17.21 -12.17
CA SER A 492 -7.05 17.65 -11.34
C SER A 492 -8.40 17.36 -11.99
N ARG A 493 -9.49 17.60 -11.26
CA ARG A 493 -10.79 17.88 -11.87
C ARG A 493 -10.77 19.25 -12.60
N PRO A 494 -11.56 19.44 -13.67
CA PRO A 494 -11.64 20.72 -14.38
C PRO A 494 -12.56 21.71 -13.65
N GLU A 495 -12.38 21.88 -12.33
CA GLU A 495 -13.15 22.85 -11.56
C GLU A 495 -12.93 24.27 -12.08
N ARG A 496 -13.95 25.13 -11.93
CA ARG A 496 -13.99 26.43 -12.60
C ARG A 496 -12.81 27.33 -12.20
N ASP A 497 -12.47 27.36 -10.91
CA ASP A 497 -11.34 28.08 -10.34
C ASP A 497 -10.00 27.57 -10.88
N ILE A 498 -9.77 26.26 -10.87
CA ILE A 498 -8.55 25.61 -11.38
C ILE A 498 -8.40 25.88 -12.87
N ARG A 499 -9.45 25.63 -13.65
CA ARG A 499 -9.48 25.88 -15.10
C ARG A 499 -9.17 27.34 -15.39
N SER A 500 -9.89 28.27 -14.75
CA SER A 500 -9.72 29.71 -14.99
C SER A 500 -8.32 30.20 -14.61
N ALA A 501 -7.65 29.57 -13.64
CA ALA A 501 -6.29 29.92 -13.26
C ALA A 501 -5.26 29.35 -14.24
N ILE A 502 -5.33 28.05 -14.57
CA ILE A 502 -4.39 27.38 -15.47
C ILE A 502 -4.45 27.99 -16.88
N GLU A 503 -5.63 28.33 -17.37
CA GLU A 503 -5.82 28.99 -18.68
C GLU A 503 -5.08 30.32 -18.83
N LYS A 504 -4.68 30.97 -17.73
CA LYS A 504 -3.91 32.23 -17.76
C LYS A 504 -2.44 32.02 -18.12
N PHE A 505 -1.88 30.85 -17.81
CA PHE A 505 -0.45 30.58 -17.92
C PHE A 505 -0.08 29.33 -18.73
N SER A 506 -1.07 28.63 -19.32
CA SER A 506 -0.84 27.47 -20.19
C SER A 506 -1.46 27.61 -21.59
N TYR A 507 -0.86 26.94 -22.57
CA TYR A 507 -1.38 26.84 -23.93
C TYR A 507 -2.45 25.74 -24.04
N GLU A 508 -3.22 25.73 -25.13
CA GLU A 508 -4.33 24.78 -25.32
C GLU A 508 -3.80 23.35 -25.47
N GLU A 509 -2.66 23.17 -26.13
CA GLU A 509 -2.02 21.87 -26.36
C GLU A 509 -1.41 21.25 -25.09
N GLU A 510 -1.20 22.06 -24.06
CA GLU A 510 -0.71 21.65 -22.74
C GLU A 510 -1.85 21.15 -21.82
N ARG A 511 -3.11 21.27 -22.27
CA ARG A 511 -4.32 20.93 -21.50
C ARG A 511 -5.00 19.70 -22.10
N ILE A 512 -4.87 18.56 -21.43
CA ILE A 512 -5.34 17.29 -21.97
C ILE A 512 -6.54 16.78 -21.17
N PRO A 513 -7.74 16.73 -21.78
CA PRO A 513 -8.85 15.98 -21.22
C PRO A 513 -8.57 14.48 -21.34
N ILE A 514 -8.82 13.73 -20.27
CA ILE A 514 -8.84 12.25 -20.34
C ILE A 514 -10.14 11.86 -21.08
N GLN A 515 -10.01 11.29 -22.28
CA GLN A 515 -11.10 11.09 -23.25
C GLN A 515 -11.97 9.85 -22.98
N ASP A 516 -13.28 9.96 -23.21
CA ASP A 516 -14.29 8.94 -22.89
C ASP A 516 -14.23 7.67 -23.77
N ASP A 517 -13.89 7.79 -25.07
CA ASP A 517 -13.94 6.66 -26.02
C ASP A 517 -12.90 5.55 -25.72
N LEU A 518 -11.71 5.93 -25.22
CA LEU A 518 -10.68 4.99 -24.77
C LEU A 518 -11.08 4.33 -23.44
N ILE A 519 -11.81 5.06 -22.58
CA ILE A 519 -12.25 4.60 -21.27
C ILE A 519 -13.39 3.57 -21.41
N GLU A 520 -14.28 3.68 -22.40
CA GLU A 520 -15.39 2.73 -22.56
C GLU A 520 -14.91 1.30 -22.84
N ALA A 521 -13.87 1.14 -23.66
CA ALA A 521 -13.26 -0.16 -23.93
C ALA A 521 -12.68 -0.78 -22.65
N ASP A 522 -12.01 0.04 -21.84
CA ASP A 522 -11.44 -0.40 -20.56
C ASP A 522 -12.53 -0.75 -19.54
N ILE A 523 -13.60 0.04 -19.47
CA ILE A 523 -14.78 -0.23 -18.63
C ILE A 523 -15.45 -1.54 -19.04
N ARG A 524 -15.60 -1.78 -20.34
CA ARG A 524 -16.19 -3.02 -20.87
C ARG A 524 -15.37 -4.24 -20.46
N SER A 525 -14.06 -4.17 -20.62
CA SER A 525 -13.13 -5.22 -20.17
C SER A 525 -13.22 -5.44 -18.65
N TYR A 526 -13.25 -4.37 -17.87
CA TYR A 526 -13.39 -4.43 -16.41
C TYR A 526 -14.71 -5.09 -15.96
N VAL A 527 -15.86 -4.65 -16.51
CA VAL A 527 -17.18 -5.21 -16.20
C VAL A 527 -17.25 -6.69 -16.56
N HIS A 528 -16.72 -7.05 -17.74
CA HIS A 528 -16.69 -8.43 -18.22
C HIS A 528 -15.90 -9.35 -17.29
N ALA A 529 -14.71 -8.92 -16.85
CA ALA A 529 -13.90 -9.67 -15.90
C ALA A 529 -14.62 -9.81 -14.55
N GLN A 530 -15.15 -8.71 -13.99
CA GLN A 530 -15.82 -8.75 -12.69
C GLN A 530 -17.06 -9.66 -12.67
N ILE A 531 -17.90 -9.65 -13.71
CA ILE A 531 -19.11 -10.50 -13.75
C ILE A 531 -18.79 -11.99 -13.83
N ARG A 532 -17.63 -12.37 -14.37
CA ARG A 532 -17.24 -13.76 -14.62
C ARG A 532 -16.31 -14.34 -13.56
N GLU A 533 -15.48 -13.49 -12.98
CA GLU A 533 -14.40 -13.91 -12.08
C GLU A 533 -14.73 -13.63 -10.61
N ASP A 534 -15.63 -12.68 -10.30
CA ASP A 534 -16.00 -12.35 -8.93
C ASP A 534 -17.01 -13.34 -8.34
N LYS A 535 -16.71 -13.87 -7.15
CA LYS A 535 -17.56 -14.82 -6.40
C LYS A 535 -18.99 -14.33 -6.18
N SER A 536 -19.20 -13.02 -6.03
CA SER A 536 -20.54 -12.45 -5.82
C SER A 536 -21.48 -12.72 -7.01
N PHE A 537 -20.94 -12.96 -8.20
CA PHE A 537 -21.68 -13.27 -9.42
C PHE A 537 -21.60 -14.74 -9.85
N GLU A 538 -20.96 -15.62 -9.07
CA GLU A 538 -20.75 -17.03 -9.42
C GLU A 538 -22.07 -17.77 -9.74
N ILE A 539 -23.15 -17.41 -9.05
CA ILE A 539 -24.50 -17.95 -9.28
C ILE A 539 -25.01 -17.72 -10.72
N TRP A 540 -24.44 -16.76 -11.44
CA TRP A 540 -24.78 -16.41 -12.81
C TRP A 540 -23.87 -17.06 -13.86
N ASN A 541 -22.82 -17.79 -13.47
CA ASN A 541 -21.86 -18.41 -14.41
C ASN A 541 -22.51 -19.42 -15.37
N THR A 542 -23.65 -20.00 -14.98
CA THR A 542 -24.45 -20.90 -15.83
C THR A 542 -25.48 -20.17 -16.69
N ARG A 543 -25.57 -18.84 -16.59
CA ARG A 543 -26.59 -17.98 -17.20
C ARG A 543 -25.94 -16.86 -18.03
N PRO A 544 -25.35 -17.19 -19.20
CA PRO A 544 -24.69 -16.20 -20.06
C PRO A 544 -25.66 -15.12 -20.58
N ASP A 545 -26.96 -15.42 -20.65
CA ASP A 545 -28.00 -14.44 -20.98
C ASP A 545 -28.06 -13.30 -19.95
N ILE A 546 -27.98 -13.64 -18.67
CA ILE A 546 -28.01 -12.69 -17.55
C ILE A 546 -26.69 -11.93 -17.46
N GLN A 547 -25.56 -12.60 -17.66
CA GLN A 547 -24.24 -11.95 -17.70
C GLN A 547 -24.18 -10.89 -18.81
N ALA A 548 -24.63 -11.21 -20.02
CA ALA A 548 -24.70 -10.25 -21.13
C ALA A 548 -25.64 -9.07 -20.85
N GLU A 549 -26.77 -9.30 -20.17
CA GLU A 549 -27.71 -8.25 -19.76
C GLU A 549 -27.06 -7.26 -18.77
N MET A 550 -26.33 -7.78 -17.78
CA MET A 550 -25.55 -6.97 -16.82
C MET A 550 -24.44 -6.18 -17.52
N GLU A 551 -23.61 -6.85 -18.33
CA GLU A 551 -22.50 -6.23 -19.06
C GLU A 551 -23.00 -5.06 -19.92
N THR A 552 -24.07 -5.29 -20.70
CA THR A 552 -24.64 -4.27 -21.59
C THR A 552 -25.18 -3.07 -20.80
N SER A 553 -25.92 -3.33 -19.71
CA SER A 553 -26.53 -2.28 -18.90
C SER A 553 -25.47 -1.43 -18.19
N LEU A 554 -24.45 -2.06 -17.61
CA LEU A 554 -23.38 -1.36 -16.88
C LEU A 554 -22.51 -0.53 -17.83
N VAL A 555 -22.05 -1.10 -18.94
CA VAL A 555 -21.17 -0.39 -19.88
C VAL A 555 -21.88 0.81 -20.51
N SER A 556 -23.12 0.63 -20.97
CA SER A 556 -23.88 1.71 -21.62
C SER A 556 -24.23 2.88 -20.69
N LYS A 557 -24.30 2.63 -19.37
CA LYS A 557 -24.63 3.65 -18.36
C LYS A 557 -23.40 4.20 -17.62
N ALA A 558 -22.24 3.60 -17.80
CA ALA A 558 -21.03 3.96 -17.06
C ALA A 558 -20.52 5.37 -17.37
N ASN A 559 -20.70 5.85 -18.61
CA ASN A 559 -20.34 7.20 -19.05
C ASN A 559 -18.94 7.64 -18.57
N GLY A 560 -17.93 6.78 -18.77
CA GLY A 560 -16.53 7.03 -18.37
C GLY A 560 -16.20 6.88 -16.88
N MET A 561 -17.16 6.49 -16.02
CA MET A 561 -17.00 6.44 -14.57
C MET A 561 -16.75 5.01 -14.03
N PHE A 562 -15.49 4.61 -13.88
CA PHE A 562 -15.16 3.32 -13.21
C PHE A 562 -15.73 3.21 -11.81
N ARG A 563 -15.73 4.31 -11.05
CA ARG A 563 -16.28 4.32 -9.69
C ARG A 563 -17.77 4.00 -9.66
N TRP A 564 -18.51 4.50 -10.65
CA TRP A 564 -19.95 4.22 -10.75
C TRP A 564 -20.18 2.74 -11.02
N VAL A 565 -19.43 2.16 -11.96
CA VAL A 565 -19.48 0.74 -12.29
C VAL A 565 -19.17 -0.12 -11.08
N TRP A 566 -18.11 0.20 -10.33
CA TRP A 566 -17.73 -0.50 -9.11
C TRP A 566 -18.86 -0.50 -8.07
N CYS A 567 -19.51 0.65 -7.85
CA CYS A 567 -20.65 0.75 -6.93
C CYS A 567 -21.84 -0.10 -7.40
N GLN A 568 -22.15 -0.07 -8.70
CA GLN A 568 -23.25 -0.87 -9.24
C GLN A 568 -22.97 -2.37 -9.17
N LEU A 569 -21.74 -2.81 -9.47
CA LEU A 569 -21.33 -4.20 -9.31
C LEU A 569 -21.47 -4.66 -7.85
N THR A 570 -21.07 -3.82 -6.89
CA THR A 570 -21.23 -4.12 -5.45
C THR A 570 -22.70 -4.28 -5.07
N ALA A 571 -23.59 -3.43 -5.59
CA ALA A 571 -25.03 -3.53 -5.35
C ALA A 571 -25.66 -4.77 -6.01
N LEU A 572 -25.32 -5.04 -7.28
CA LEU A 572 -25.84 -6.17 -8.05
C LEU A 572 -25.34 -7.52 -7.55
N GLY A 573 -24.14 -7.60 -6.98
CA GLY A 573 -23.58 -8.82 -6.38
C GLY A 573 -24.38 -9.34 -5.18
N LYS A 574 -25.28 -8.53 -4.61
CA LYS A 574 -26.20 -8.94 -3.54
C LYS A 574 -27.46 -9.65 -4.08
N CYS A 575 -27.79 -9.49 -5.36
CA CYS A 575 -28.98 -10.11 -5.95
C CYS A 575 -28.80 -11.63 -6.08
N ARG A 576 -29.80 -12.40 -5.63
CA ARG A 576 -29.76 -13.88 -5.65
C ARG A 576 -30.77 -14.52 -6.60
N ASP A 577 -31.68 -13.75 -7.19
CA ASP A 577 -32.66 -14.23 -8.18
C ASP A 577 -32.76 -13.29 -9.40
N PRO A 578 -33.10 -13.83 -10.59
CA PRO A 578 -33.14 -13.04 -11.82
C PRO A 578 -34.14 -11.87 -11.81
N ILE A 579 -35.22 -11.96 -11.03
CA ILE A 579 -36.27 -10.92 -11.00
C ILE A 579 -35.74 -9.71 -10.22
N ALA A 580 -35.15 -9.94 -9.05
CA ALA A 580 -34.51 -8.90 -8.26
C ALA A 580 -33.35 -8.24 -9.03
N LEU A 581 -32.52 -9.05 -9.71
CA LEU A 581 -31.41 -8.53 -10.52
C LEU A 581 -31.91 -7.61 -11.64
N ARG A 582 -32.90 -8.05 -12.43
CA ARG A 582 -33.45 -7.24 -13.53
C ARG A 582 -34.11 -5.96 -13.02
N LYS A 583 -34.82 -6.03 -11.88
CA LYS A 583 -35.36 -4.84 -11.22
C LYS A 583 -34.25 -3.86 -10.86
N ALA A 584 -33.14 -4.35 -10.30
CA ALA A 584 -31.98 -3.53 -9.97
C ALA A 584 -31.30 -2.92 -11.21
N LEU A 585 -31.16 -3.70 -12.30
CA LEU A 585 -30.61 -3.21 -13.58
C LEU A 585 -31.45 -2.08 -14.22
N ILE A 586 -32.78 -2.16 -14.07
CA ILE A 586 -33.70 -1.10 -14.53
C ILE A 586 -33.54 0.16 -13.67
N SER A 587 -33.41 0.00 -12.34
CA SER A 587 -33.29 1.10 -11.39
C SER A 587 -31.86 1.61 -11.18
N LEU A 588 -30.90 1.28 -12.05
CA LEU A 588 -29.54 1.78 -11.90
C LEU A 588 -29.52 3.32 -11.97
N PRO A 589 -28.85 3.98 -11.01
CA PRO A 589 -28.69 5.43 -11.00
C PRO A 589 -27.90 5.90 -12.21
N LYS A 590 -28.17 7.10 -12.72
CA LYS A 590 -27.49 7.67 -13.89
C LYS A 590 -26.16 8.33 -13.56
N THR A 591 -25.96 8.70 -12.30
CA THR A 591 -24.81 9.47 -11.84
C THR A 591 -24.23 8.89 -10.54
N LEU A 592 -23.00 9.30 -10.20
CA LEU A 592 -22.42 8.99 -8.90
C LEU A 592 -23.23 9.58 -7.75
N ASP A 593 -23.76 10.79 -7.90
CA ASP A 593 -24.60 11.43 -6.89
C ASP A 593 -25.87 10.65 -6.60
N GLU A 594 -26.59 10.21 -7.64
CA GLU A 594 -27.77 9.35 -7.49
C GLU A 594 -27.40 8.00 -6.83
N THR A 595 -26.20 7.49 -7.10
CA THR A 595 -25.69 6.27 -6.45
C THR A 595 -25.49 6.49 -4.96
N TYR A 596 -24.87 7.60 -4.56
CA TYR A 596 -24.63 7.91 -3.15
C TYR A 596 -25.93 8.22 -2.42
N ALA A 597 -26.84 8.99 -3.04
CA ALA A 597 -28.18 9.22 -2.52
C ALA A 597 -28.89 7.90 -2.23
N GLN A 598 -28.87 6.97 -3.19
CA GLN A 598 -29.49 5.66 -3.03
C GLN A 598 -28.85 4.83 -1.90
N ILE A 599 -27.53 4.88 -1.72
CA ILE A 599 -26.88 4.17 -0.61
C ILE A 599 -27.35 4.76 0.73
N LEU A 600 -27.37 6.09 0.87
CA LEU A 600 -27.79 6.75 2.10
C LEU A 600 -29.27 6.52 2.42
N THR A 601 -30.16 6.60 1.42
CA THR A 601 -31.60 6.39 1.62
C THR A 601 -31.95 4.95 1.99
N ASN A 602 -31.07 3.98 1.68
CA ASN A 602 -31.27 2.56 2.01
C ASN A 602 -30.62 2.14 3.34
N ILE A 603 -30.08 3.07 4.14
CA ILE A 603 -29.55 2.75 5.47
C ILE A 603 -30.71 2.28 6.38
N PRO A 604 -30.59 1.11 7.02
CA PRO A 604 -31.59 0.65 7.99
C PRO A 604 -31.78 1.66 9.14
N PRO A 605 -33.03 1.95 9.57
CA PRO A 605 -33.29 2.90 10.65
C PRO A 605 -32.54 2.59 11.95
N GLU A 606 -32.30 1.31 12.25
CA GLU A 606 -31.66 0.83 13.47
C GLU A 606 -30.17 1.19 13.55
N CYS A 607 -29.50 1.41 12.41
CA CYS A 607 -28.08 1.78 12.36
C CYS A 607 -27.84 3.17 11.78
N PHE A 608 -28.90 3.96 11.55
CA PHE A 608 -28.81 5.29 10.94
C PHE A 608 -27.92 6.23 11.75
N ASP A 609 -28.09 6.31 13.07
CA ASP A 609 -27.31 7.23 13.91
C ASP A 609 -25.82 6.86 13.95
N HIS A 610 -25.49 5.56 14.04
CA HIS A 610 -24.11 5.09 13.96
C HIS A 610 -23.49 5.40 12.59
N THR A 611 -24.25 5.16 11.53
CA THR A 611 -23.83 5.44 10.15
C THR A 611 -23.52 6.92 9.95
N VAL A 612 -24.46 7.80 10.32
CA VAL A 612 -24.29 9.25 10.17
C VAL A 612 -23.11 9.72 11.00
N ARG A 613 -22.92 9.20 12.22
CA ARG A 613 -21.76 9.51 13.06
C ARG A 613 -20.45 9.13 12.39
N ILE A 614 -20.34 7.91 11.86
CA ILE A 614 -19.14 7.48 11.11
C ILE A 614 -18.88 8.42 9.94
N LEU A 615 -19.91 8.75 9.14
CA LEU A 615 -19.76 9.65 8.00
C LEU A 615 -19.34 11.06 8.42
N GLN A 616 -19.83 11.58 9.55
CA GLN A 616 -19.39 12.86 10.11
C GLN A 616 -17.89 12.82 10.44
N PHE A 617 -17.45 11.79 11.17
CA PHE A 617 -16.03 11.59 11.49
C PHE A 617 -15.20 11.47 10.21
N LEU A 618 -15.55 10.60 9.27
CA LEU A 618 -14.77 10.40 8.04
C LEU A 618 -14.75 11.63 7.12
N THR A 619 -15.72 12.54 7.25
CA THR A 619 -15.78 13.76 6.44
C THR A 619 -14.97 14.89 7.06
N TYR A 620 -15.01 15.04 8.39
CA TYR A 620 -14.53 16.25 9.06
C TYR A 620 -13.37 16.05 10.04
N SER A 621 -12.92 14.81 10.28
CA SER A 621 -11.77 14.52 11.13
C SER A 621 -10.46 15.01 10.54
N GLU A 622 -9.51 15.31 11.42
CA GLU A 622 -8.19 15.83 11.03
C GLU A 622 -7.26 14.73 10.50
N ARG A 623 -7.58 13.46 10.73
CA ARG A 623 -6.95 12.30 10.10
C ARG A 623 -7.97 11.16 9.95
N PRO A 624 -7.68 10.10 9.17
CA PRO A 624 -8.49 8.89 9.18
C PRO A 624 -8.63 8.33 10.60
N LEU A 625 -9.81 7.81 10.94
CA LEU A 625 -10.00 7.12 12.21
C LEU A 625 -9.47 5.70 12.10
N ARG A 626 -8.79 5.24 13.15
CA ARG A 626 -8.47 3.83 13.30
C ARG A 626 -9.75 3.03 13.52
N LEU A 627 -9.75 1.75 13.15
CA LEU A 627 -10.91 0.87 13.29
C LEU A 627 -11.41 0.83 14.73
N ALA A 628 -10.49 0.64 15.68
CA ALA A 628 -10.81 0.59 17.11
C ALA A 628 -11.30 1.95 17.65
N GLU A 629 -10.79 3.06 17.13
CA GLU A 629 -11.26 4.42 17.46
C GLU A 629 -12.71 4.63 17.02
N ALA A 630 -13.06 4.19 15.82
CA ALA A 630 -14.41 4.34 15.29
C ALA A 630 -15.44 3.49 16.05
N VAL A 631 -15.05 2.29 16.49
CA VAL A 631 -15.89 1.42 17.35
C VAL A 631 -16.20 2.13 18.67
N ASP A 632 -15.21 2.76 19.29
CA ASP A 632 -15.41 3.52 20.52
C ASP A 632 -16.27 4.77 20.28
N ALA A 633 -16.01 5.51 19.19
CA ALA A 633 -16.77 6.71 18.85
C ALA A 633 -18.28 6.44 18.65
N ILE A 634 -18.66 5.28 18.10
CA ILE A 634 -20.09 4.90 17.98
C ILE A 634 -20.69 4.41 19.30
N ALA A 635 -19.89 3.82 20.19
CA ALA A 635 -20.34 3.35 21.51
C ALA A 635 -20.59 4.49 22.52
N VAL A 636 -20.14 5.72 22.23
CA VAL A 636 -20.44 6.89 23.09
C VAL A 636 -21.92 7.28 23.01
N ASN A 637 -22.58 7.36 24.15
CA ASN A 637 -23.96 7.80 24.29
C ASN A 637 -24.04 9.29 24.69
N ILE A 638 -24.14 10.17 23.69
CA ILE A 638 -24.25 11.62 23.88
C ILE A 638 -25.62 12.10 24.40
N GLY A 639 -26.63 11.22 24.41
CA GLY A 639 -28.01 11.58 24.78
C GLY A 639 -28.44 11.13 26.18
N ALA A 640 -27.63 10.32 26.87
CA ALA A 640 -27.93 9.86 28.23
C ALA A 640 -27.59 10.94 29.27
N ASP A 641 -28.46 11.09 30.27
CA ASP A 641 -28.09 11.82 31.48
C ASP A 641 -27.07 10.99 32.27
N ILE A 642 -26.10 11.65 32.93
CA ILE A 642 -25.15 10.99 33.84
C ILE A 642 -25.91 10.25 34.95
N ALA A 643 -27.12 10.72 35.29
CA ALA A 643 -28.01 10.04 36.22
C ALA A 643 -28.48 8.65 35.74
N ASP A 644 -28.49 8.39 34.43
CA ASP A 644 -28.96 7.14 33.83
C ASP A 644 -27.84 6.09 33.66
N GLY A 645 -26.58 6.46 33.91
CA GLY A 645 -25.42 5.56 33.82
C GLY A 645 -24.20 6.22 33.15
N PRO A 646 -23.11 5.46 32.95
CA PRO A 646 -21.93 5.96 32.24
C PRO A 646 -22.28 6.23 30.77
N ARG A 647 -21.77 7.34 30.22
CA ARG A 647 -22.01 7.72 28.81
C ARG A 647 -21.12 6.97 27.82
N PHE A 648 -20.15 6.21 28.32
CA PHE A 648 -19.37 5.26 27.55
C PHE A 648 -19.09 4.00 28.38
N ASN A 649 -19.24 2.83 27.77
CA ASN A 649 -18.87 1.56 28.38
C ASN A 649 -18.17 0.68 27.35
N ALA A 650 -16.98 0.19 27.68
CA ALA A 650 -16.21 -0.71 26.83
C ALA A 650 -16.94 -2.02 26.49
N GLN A 651 -17.93 -2.43 27.30
CA GLN A 651 -18.75 -3.61 27.02
C GLN A 651 -19.79 -3.39 25.92
N ASP A 652 -20.14 -2.14 25.62
CA ASP A 652 -21.09 -1.78 24.56
C ASP A 652 -20.41 -1.66 23.18
N ARG A 653 -19.10 -1.93 23.12
CA ARG A 653 -18.35 -2.04 21.86
C ARG A 653 -18.97 -3.11 20.97
N MET A 654 -18.95 -2.85 19.68
CA MET A 654 -19.37 -3.84 18.69
C MET A 654 -18.49 -5.10 18.79
N PRO A 655 -19.09 -6.31 18.85
CA PRO A 655 -18.33 -7.55 19.06
C PRO A 655 -17.30 -7.87 17.97
N VAL A 656 -17.59 -7.45 16.73
CA VAL A 656 -16.72 -7.66 15.56
C VAL A 656 -16.41 -6.29 14.94
N PRO A 657 -15.28 -5.64 15.29
CA PRO A 657 -14.93 -4.31 14.83
C PRO A 657 -15.07 -4.07 13.32
N GLY A 658 -14.74 -5.06 12.48
CA GLY A 658 -14.81 -4.95 11.03
C GLY A 658 -16.22 -4.74 10.45
N ASP A 659 -17.27 -5.12 11.18
CA ASP A 659 -18.67 -5.01 10.72
C ASP A 659 -19.14 -3.56 10.57
N ILE A 660 -18.41 -2.60 11.14
CA ILE A 660 -18.69 -1.17 11.10
C ILE A 660 -18.73 -0.63 9.66
N VAL A 661 -17.94 -1.23 8.76
CA VAL A 661 -17.91 -0.87 7.32
C VAL A 661 -19.22 -1.31 6.63
N GLY A 662 -19.88 -2.33 7.17
CA GLY A 662 -21.16 -2.86 6.68
C GLY A 662 -22.26 -1.81 6.70
N TYR A 663 -22.27 -0.90 7.69
CA TYR A 663 -23.24 0.20 7.82
C TYR A 663 -23.31 1.10 6.58
N CYS A 664 -22.18 1.30 5.88
CA CYS A 664 -22.04 2.23 4.77
C CYS A 664 -21.42 1.57 3.52
N SER A 665 -21.83 0.33 3.22
CA SER A 665 -21.28 -0.47 2.11
C SER A 665 -21.20 0.34 0.81
N GLY A 666 -19.98 0.59 0.31
CA GLY A 666 -19.72 1.31 -0.94
C GLY A 666 -19.43 2.82 -0.79
N LEU A 667 -19.62 3.39 0.40
CA LEU A 667 -19.15 4.74 0.77
C LEU A 667 -17.87 4.71 1.60
N VAL A 668 -17.62 3.60 2.30
CA VAL A 668 -16.52 3.42 3.25
C VAL A 668 -15.71 2.18 2.91
N VAL A 669 -14.42 2.20 3.21
CA VAL A 669 -13.47 1.08 3.07
C VAL A 669 -12.59 0.97 4.32
N LEU A 670 -12.12 -0.25 4.60
CA LEU A 670 -11.07 -0.50 5.58
C LEU A 670 -9.73 -0.54 4.85
N VAL A 671 -8.77 0.26 5.32
CA VAL A 671 -7.42 0.36 4.78
C VAL A 671 -6.44 -0.10 5.84
N ARG A 672 -5.52 -0.98 5.47
CA ARG A 672 -4.42 -1.41 6.33
C ARG A 672 -3.15 -0.68 5.93
N ARG A 673 -2.50 0.00 6.86
CA ARG A 673 -1.22 0.69 6.65
C ARG A 673 -0.25 0.25 7.75
N THR A 674 1.03 0.16 7.43
CA THR A 674 2.08 0.05 8.45
C THR A 674 2.27 1.42 9.11
N ASP A 675 2.52 1.42 10.42
CA ASP A 675 2.87 2.64 11.12
C ASP A 675 4.19 3.20 10.54
N PRO A 676 4.31 4.53 10.32
CA PRO A 676 5.51 5.10 9.71
C PRO A 676 6.77 5.02 10.59
N ILE A 677 6.61 4.74 11.88
CA ILE A 677 7.68 4.72 12.90
C ILE A 677 7.98 3.28 13.31
N ASP A 678 6.94 2.44 13.38
CA ASP A 678 7.04 1.01 13.69
C ASP A 678 6.55 0.17 12.51
N ASP A 679 7.48 -0.27 11.67
CA ASP A 679 7.21 -1.06 10.47
C ASP A 679 6.51 -2.42 10.77
N ASP A 680 6.53 -2.89 12.03
CA ASP A 680 5.84 -4.11 12.47
C ASP A 680 4.40 -3.84 12.97
N LEU A 681 4.01 -2.58 13.22
CA LEU A 681 2.66 -2.21 13.67
C LEU A 681 1.72 -1.99 12.47
N ILE A 682 0.69 -2.83 12.33
CA ILE A 682 -0.36 -2.66 11.32
C ILE A 682 -1.51 -1.84 11.90
N ILE A 683 -1.76 -0.68 11.31
CA ILE A 683 -2.89 0.18 11.60
C ILE A 683 -4.02 -0.14 10.62
N GLU A 684 -5.18 -0.50 11.16
CA GLU A 684 -6.42 -0.56 10.40
C GLU A 684 -7.16 0.76 10.52
N GLU A 685 -7.43 1.42 9.40
CA GLU A 685 -8.11 2.70 9.32
C GLU A 685 -9.40 2.59 8.51
N ILE A 686 -10.43 3.30 8.95
CA ILE A 686 -11.65 3.48 8.18
C ILE A 686 -11.50 4.76 7.35
N GLN A 687 -11.77 4.66 6.06
CA GLN A 687 -11.68 5.77 5.12
C GLN A 687 -12.92 5.84 4.24
N LEU A 688 -13.26 7.04 3.75
CA LEU A 688 -14.23 7.13 2.65
C LEU A 688 -13.62 6.44 1.43
N ALA A 689 -14.44 5.67 0.73
CA ALA A 689 -14.00 4.82 -0.36
C ALA A 689 -13.45 5.59 -1.58
N HIS A 690 -13.77 6.89 -1.70
CA HIS A 690 -13.25 7.77 -2.73
C HIS A 690 -13.56 9.25 -2.42
N PHE A 691 -12.74 10.19 -2.92
CA PHE A 691 -12.93 11.64 -2.71
C PHE A 691 -14.32 12.14 -3.15
N SER A 692 -14.89 11.57 -4.22
CA SER A 692 -16.23 11.94 -4.69
C SER A 692 -17.34 11.66 -3.67
N VAL A 693 -17.13 10.74 -2.73
CA VAL A 693 -18.04 10.54 -1.60
C VAL A 693 -18.01 11.77 -0.70
N LYS A 694 -16.80 12.22 -0.29
CA LYS A 694 -16.64 13.41 0.54
C LYS A 694 -17.25 14.64 -0.13
N ASP A 695 -16.96 14.85 -1.41
CA ASP A 695 -17.54 15.94 -2.22
C ASP A 695 -19.07 15.92 -2.20
N TYR A 696 -19.69 14.75 -2.36
CA TYR A 696 -21.14 14.62 -2.29
C TYR A 696 -21.69 14.94 -0.90
N LEU A 697 -21.07 14.41 0.16
CA LEU A 697 -21.51 14.60 1.55
C LEU A 697 -21.44 16.06 2.03
N ILE A 698 -20.52 16.86 1.48
CA ILE A 698 -20.38 18.29 1.80
C ILE A 698 -21.15 19.21 0.85
N SER A 699 -21.79 18.67 -0.19
CA SER A 699 -22.47 19.46 -1.22
C SER A 699 -23.91 19.78 -0.87
N ASP A 700 -24.45 20.82 -1.52
CA ASP A 700 -25.88 21.18 -1.47
C ASP A 700 -26.79 20.15 -2.18
N ARG A 701 -26.20 19.09 -2.76
CA ARG A 701 -26.91 18.05 -3.53
C ARG A 701 -27.41 16.90 -2.65
N LEU A 702 -26.98 16.86 -1.39
CA LEU A 702 -27.36 15.85 -0.41
C LEU A 702 -28.84 16.03 0.02
N GLU A 703 -29.55 14.92 0.24
CA GLU A 703 -30.94 14.97 0.69
C GLU A 703 -31.08 15.67 2.04
N ARG A 704 -32.14 16.49 2.20
CA ARG A 704 -32.32 17.37 3.37
C ARG A 704 -32.27 16.64 4.72
N HIS A 705 -32.78 15.41 4.78
CA HIS A 705 -32.84 14.64 6.01
C HIS A 705 -31.44 14.31 6.55
N THR A 706 -30.52 13.86 5.69
CA THR A 706 -29.12 13.60 6.05
C THR A 706 -28.27 14.87 6.07
N ALA A 707 -28.58 15.84 5.19
CA ALA A 707 -27.77 17.03 5.01
C ALA A 707 -27.62 17.85 6.29
N HIS A 708 -28.68 17.96 7.11
CA HIS A 708 -28.60 18.69 8.38
C HIS A 708 -27.54 18.11 9.34
N HIS A 709 -27.35 16.79 9.35
CA HIS A 709 -26.34 16.15 10.20
C HIS A 709 -24.92 16.32 9.66
N LEU A 710 -24.76 16.36 8.33
CA LEU A 710 -23.46 16.44 7.66
C LEU A 710 -23.01 17.87 7.37
N GLN A 711 -23.77 18.88 7.78
CA GLN A 711 -23.29 20.27 7.80
C GLN A 711 -22.07 20.39 8.70
N ALA A 712 -21.06 21.14 8.26
CA ALA A 712 -19.77 21.24 8.95
C ALA A 712 -19.90 21.65 10.43
N THR A 713 -20.82 22.57 10.76
CA THR A 713 -21.06 23.01 12.13
C THR A 713 -21.71 21.92 12.98
N ALA A 714 -22.76 21.26 12.47
CA ALA A 714 -23.44 20.18 13.17
C ALA A 714 -22.52 18.96 13.38
N ALA A 715 -21.82 18.54 12.33
CA ALA A 715 -20.89 17.41 12.37
C ALA A 715 -19.72 17.66 13.33
N ARG A 716 -19.07 18.83 13.26
CA ARG A 716 -17.97 19.16 14.17
C ARG A 716 -18.44 19.32 15.62
N SER A 717 -19.63 19.87 15.84
CA SER A 717 -20.21 19.92 17.20
C SER A 717 -20.41 18.52 17.76
N LEU A 718 -20.98 17.60 16.97
CA LEU A 718 -21.17 16.22 17.39
C LEU A 718 -19.85 15.50 17.65
N ILE A 719 -18.84 15.66 16.79
CA ILE A 719 -17.51 15.08 17.00
C ILE A 719 -16.91 15.61 18.32
N ALA A 720 -17.03 16.91 18.59
CA ALA A 720 -16.57 17.50 19.85
C ALA A 720 -17.31 16.90 21.05
N GLU A 721 -18.63 16.77 20.99
CA GLU A 721 -19.44 16.16 22.05
C GLU A 721 -19.03 14.71 22.32
N VAL A 722 -18.80 13.92 21.26
CA VAL A 722 -18.34 12.52 21.37
C VAL A 722 -16.95 12.45 22.00
N CYS A 723 -15.99 13.28 21.55
CA CYS A 723 -14.63 13.31 22.11
C CYS A 723 -14.63 13.75 23.58
N LEU A 724 -15.35 14.83 23.90
CA LEU A 724 -15.43 15.35 25.26
C LEU A 724 -16.12 14.37 26.21
N THR A 725 -17.24 13.79 25.79
CA THR A 725 -17.94 12.77 26.57
C THR A 725 -17.05 11.58 26.82
N TYR A 726 -16.34 11.09 25.81
CA TYR A 726 -15.42 9.97 25.95
C TYR A 726 -14.31 10.28 26.97
N LEU A 727 -13.66 11.44 26.87
CA LEU A 727 -12.63 11.87 27.82
C LEU A 727 -13.18 11.96 29.24
N LEU A 728 -14.37 12.54 29.44
CA LEU A 728 -14.99 12.68 30.77
C LEU A 728 -15.31 11.35 31.46
N GLU A 729 -15.40 10.24 30.72
CA GLU A 729 -15.70 8.90 31.27
C GLU A 729 -14.42 8.07 31.56
N LEU A 730 -13.22 8.59 31.25
CA LEU A 730 -11.97 7.86 31.48
C LEU A 730 -11.57 7.82 32.97
N GLU A 731 -10.80 6.80 33.35
CA GLU A 731 -10.16 6.74 34.67
C GLU A 731 -8.83 7.52 34.66
N HIS A 732 -8.89 8.83 34.87
CA HIS A 732 -7.75 9.76 34.69
C HIS A 732 -6.54 9.52 35.62
N ASN A 733 -6.75 8.81 36.73
CA ASN A 733 -5.67 8.44 37.66
C ASN A 733 -4.96 7.13 37.26
N ALA A 734 -5.44 6.44 36.23
CA ALA A 734 -4.83 5.21 35.75
C ALA A 734 -3.49 5.46 35.02
N ASP A 735 -2.78 4.37 34.80
CA ASP A 735 -1.56 4.37 34.00
C ASP A 735 -1.88 4.75 32.55
N ILE A 736 -1.05 5.62 31.95
CA ILE A 736 -1.33 6.19 30.63
C ILE A 736 -1.19 5.15 29.51
N ALA A 737 -0.28 4.18 29.67
CA ALA A 737 -0.13 3.09 28.69
C ALA A 737 -1.35 2.19 28.74
N TRP A 738 -1.84 1.87 29.95
CA TRP A 738 -3.10 1.14 30.10
C TRP A 738 -4.30 1.87 29.48
N ILE A 739 -4.39 3.20 29.64
CA ILE A 739 -5.45 4.00 29.00
C ILE A 739 -5.34 3.89 27.48
N LYS A 740 -4.15 4.07 26.89
CA LYS A 740 -3.93 3.99 25.44
C LYS A 740 -4.30 2.60 24.88
N ASP A 741 -3.98 1.53 25.59
CA ASP A 741 -4.28 0.15 25.17
C ASP A 741 -5.76 -0.19 25.30
N THR A 742 -6.41 0.26 26.39
CA THR A 742 -7.79 -0.11 26.72
C THR A 742 -8.82 0.80 26.06
N PHE A 743 -8.47 2.06 25.82
CA PHE A 743 -9.31 3.14 25.32
C PHE A 743 -8.70 3.75 24.05
N PRO A 744 -8.79 3.05 22.90
CA PRO A 744 -8.12 3.43 21.66
C PRO A 744 -8.51 4.82 21.14
N PHE A 745 -9.69 5.33 21.50
CA PHE A 745 -10.18 6.65 21.10
C PHE A 745 -9.71 7.81 22.00
N ALA A 746 -9.03 7.51 23.12
CA ALA A 746 -8.63 8.51 24.11
C ALA A 746 -7.62 9.52 23.52
N GLN A 747 -6.58 9.04 22.84
CA GLN A 747 -5.55 9.92 22.29
C GLN A 747 -6.09 10.79 21.15
N TYR A 748 -6.92 10.23 20.26
CA TYR A 748 -7.62 11.00 19.23
C TYR A 748 -8.47 12.11 19.87
N SER A 749 -9.27 11.75 20.87
CA SER A 749 -10.16 12.68 21.55
C SER A 749 -9.39 13.82 22.21
N ALA A 750 -8.35 13.50 22.99
CA ALA A 750 -7.51 14.48 23.66
C ALA A 750 -6.87 15.47 22.68
N ARG A 751 -6.44 14.97 21.52
CA ARG A 751 -5.76 15.76 20.50
C ARG A 751 -6.69 16.69 19.72
N TYR A 752 -7.90 16.25 19.40
CA TYR A 752 -8.74 16.94 18.39
C TYR A 752 -10.04 17.53 18.94
N TRP A 753 -10.43 17.26 20.19
CA TRP A 753 -11.69 17.78 20.73
C TRP A 753 -11.80 19.31 20.62
N ALA A 754 -10.73 20.04 20.90
CA ALA A 754 -10.72 21.50 20.93
C ALA A 754 -10.87 22.11 19.52
N THR A 755 -10.22 21.51 18.52
CA THR A 755 -10.37 21.87 17.10
C THR A 755 -11.82 21.76 16.63
N HIS A 756 -12.51 20.70 17.05
CA HIS A 756 -13.92 20.51 16.72
C HIS A 756 -14.82 21.43 17.54
N ALA A 757 -14.51 21.61 18.83
CA ALA A 757 -15.25 22.48 19.75
C ALA A 757 -15.19 23.95 19.33
N LEU A 758 -14.09 24.43 18.74
CA LEU A 758 -13.97 25.80 18.23
C LEU A 758 -15.08 26.16 17.23
N VAL A 759 -15.50 25.21 16.40
CA VAL A 759 -16.60 25.40 15.44
C VAL A 759 -17.97 25.28 16.12
N GLY A 760 -18.06 24.45 17.17
CA GLY A 760 -19.29 24.13 17.88
C GLY A 760 -19.64 25.04 19.05
N GLU A 761 -18.70 25.68 19.74
CA GLU A 761 -18.95 26.37 21.03
C GLU A 761 -19.92 27.54 20.89
N HIS A 762 -19.96 28.18 19.72
CA HIS A 762 -20.90 29.26 19.44
C HIS A 762 -22.31 28.79 19.06
N ASN A 763 -22.47 27.51 18.70
CA ASN A 763 -23.68 26.96 18.09
C ASN A 763 -24.31 25.79 18.88
N SER A 764 -23.55 25.17 19.80
CA SER A 764 -24.01 24.07 20.67
C SER A 764 -23.70 24.39 22.13
N GLU A 765 -24.75 24.58 22.93
CA GLU A 765 -24.63 24.71 24.40
C GLU A 765 -24.12 23.41 25.04
N SER A 766 -24.37 22.25 24.41
CA SER A 766 -23.87 20.96 24.87
C SER A 766 -22.33 20.91 24.79
N VAL A 767 -21.75 21.30 23.65
CA VAL A 767 -20.29 21.42 23.48
C VAL A 767 -19.69 22.33 24.54
N LEU A 768 -20.27 23.52 24.75
CA LEU A 768 -19.77 24.47 25.74
C LEU A 768 -19.79 23.89 27.16
N LYS A 769 -20.88 23.23 27.53
CA LYS A 769 -21.03 22.59 28.85
C LYS A 769 -19.96 21.52 29.07
N LEU A 770 -19.82 20.59 28.11
CA LEU A 770 -18.84 19.49 28.21
C LEU A 770 -17.39 20.00 28.20
N ALA A 771 -17.08 20.99 27.36
CA ALA A 771 -15.75 21.61 27.32
C ALA A 771 -15.43 22.31 28.65
N SER A 772 -16.40 23.02 29.22
CA SER A 772 -16.23 23.68 30.53
C SER A 772 -16.05 22.65 31.64
N GLU A 773 -16.79 21.55 31.62
CA GLU A 773 -16.67 20.44 32.58
C GLU A 773 -15.26 19.83 32.56
N LEU A 774 -14.71 19.59 31.37
CA LEU A 774 -13.33 19.10 31.20
C LEU A 774 -12.31 20.11 31.73
N LEU A 775 -12.46 21.40 31.37
CA LEU A 775 -11.50 22.46 31.69
C LEU A 775 -11.48 22.82 33.19
N VAL A 776 -12.63 22.83 33.85
CA VAL A 776 -12.73 23.14 35.29
C VAL A 776 -12.25 21.97 36.15
N SER A 777 -12.42 20.74 35.67
CA SER A 777 -11.98 19.57 36.42
C SER A 777 -10.50 19.28 36.22
N ARG A 778 -9.70 19.58 37.25
CA ARG A 778 -8.24 19.37 37.23
C ARG A 778 -7.85 17.95 36.81
N SER A 779 -8.48 16.90 37.35
CA SER A 779 -8.14 15.52 37.00
C SER A 779 -8.42 15.20 35.53
N HIS A 780 -9.52 15.72 34.97
CA HIS A 780 -9.89 15.49 33.57
C HIS A 780 -8.95 16.22 32.62
N LEU A 781 -8.65 17.50 32.92
CA LEU A 781 -7.70 18.28 32.15
C LEU A 781 -6.30 17.65 32.17
N GLU A 782 -5.83 17.23 33.35
CA GLU A 782 -4.52 16.58 33.50
C GLU A 782 -4.45 15.26 32.73
N GLY A 783 -5.49 14.42 32.77
CA GLY A 783 -5.51 13.17 32.00
C GLY A 783 -5.60 13.41 30.49
N SER A 784 -6.36 14.41 30.03
CA SER A 784 -6.38 14.82 28.61
C SER A 784 -4.99 15.29 28.16
N TYR A 785 -4.29 16.07 28.98
CA TYR A 785 -2.95 16.57 28.65
C TYR A 785 -1.90 15.44 28.62
N ARG A 786 -1.98 14.49 29.55
CA ARG A 786 -1.11 13.29 29.57
C ARG A 786 -1.31 12.40 28.33
N LEU A 787 -2.48 12.46 27.68
CA LEU A 787 -2.74 11.78 26.42
C LEU A 787 -2.17 12.54 25.22
N TYR A 788 -2.16 13.87 25.27
CA TYR A 788 -1.64 14.74 24.22
C TYR A 788 -1.32 16.15 24.73
N ASP A 789 -0.07 16.60 24.54
CA ASP A 789 0.38 17.96 24.83
C ASP A 789 0.35 18.81 23.54
N PRO A 790 -0.50 19.87 23.47
CA PRO A 790 -0.53 20.76 22.31
C PRO A 790 0.71 21.65 22.18
N ASP A 791 1.48 21.87 23.24
CA ASP A 791 2.71 22.66 23.21
C ASP A 791 3.88 21.86 22.61
N GLN A 792 3.86 20.54 22.75
CA GLN A 792 4.82 19.61 22.17
C GLN A 792 4.12 18.50 21.37
N PRO A 793 3.52 18.83 20.20
CA PRO A 793 2.71 17.90 19.42
C PRO A 793 3.52 16.74 18.79
N TRP A 794 4.84 16.74 18.93
CA TRP A 794 5.77 15.68 18.50
C TRP A 794 6.18 14.74 19.64
N ASP A 795 5.77 15.01 20.88
CA ASP A 795 6.05 14.15 22.03
C ASP A 795 4.85 13.23 22.31
N ASP A 796 5.05 11.93 22.12
CA ASP A 796 4.01 10.92 22.33
C ASP A 796 3.87 10.51 23.80
N ALA A 797 4.74 11.00 24.70
CA ALA A 797 4.72 10.73 26.13
C ALA A 797 4.91 12.02 26.95
N PRO A 798 3.97 12.98 26.87
CA PRO A 798 4.13 14.28 27.48
C PRO A 798 4.31 14.20 28.99
N SER A 799 5.19 15.07 29.50
CA SER A 799 5.49 15.17 30.93
C SER A 799 4.25 15.60 31.73
N SER A 800 4.11 15.04 32.93
CA SER A 800 3.11 15.50 33.91
C SER A 800 3.59 16.69 34.75
N GLU A 801 4.84 17.13 34.57
CA GLU A 801 5.41 18.25 35.30
C GLU A 801 5.06 19.58 34.61
N ASN A 802 4.29 20.43 35.30
CA ASN A 802 3.83 21.76 34.86
C ASN A 802 2.76 21.78 33.77
N ILE A 803 1.60 21.16 34.04
CA ILE A 803 0.42 21.25 33.18
C ILE A 803 -0.10 22.70 33.18
N PRO A 804 -0.25 23.34 32.00
CA PRO A 804 -0.73 24.71 31.92
C PRO A 804 -2.15 24.89 32.51
N PRO A 805 -2.49 26.08 33.04
CA PRO A 805 -3.83 26.37 33.52
C PRO A 805 -4.91 26.20 32.45
N ALA A 806 -6.14 25.88 32.87
CA ALA A 806 -7.29 25.76 31.98
C ALA A 806 -7.51 27.00 31.09
N LEU A 807 -7.23 28.20 31.61
CA LEU A 807 -7.32 29.45 30.88
C LEU A 807 -6.31 29.51 29.73
N TYR A 808 -5.07 29.06 29.96
CA TYR A 808 -4.05 28.96 28.91
C TYR A 808 -4.51 28.00 27.82
N TYR A 809 -4.92 26.78 28.20
CA TYR A 809 -5.34 25.75 27.26
C TYR A 809 -6.55 26.19 26.41
N ALA A 810 -7.58 26.78 27.04
CA ALA A 810 -8.73 27.32 26.33
C ALA A 810 -8.35 28.47 25.38
N SER A 811 -7.42 29.33 25.80
CA SER A 811 -6.92 30.45 24.99
C SER A 811 -6.09 29.97 23.80
N LEU A 812 -5.22 28.98 24.01
CA LEU A 812 -4.37 28.36 22.98
C LEU A 812 -5.23 27.83 21.82
N HIS A 813 -6.33 27.17 22.13
CA HIS A 813 -7.27 26.62 21.15
C HIS A 813 -8.31 27.64 20.64
N GLY A 814 -8.28 28.89 21.13
CA GLY A 814 -9.18 29.95 20.68
C GLY A 814 -10.64 29.82 21.16
N LEU A 815 -10.89 29.04 22.21
CA LEU A 815 -12.24 28.77 22.76
C LEU A 815 -12.77 29.97 23.56
N SER A 816 -13.16 31.02 22.83
CA SER A 816 -13.50 32.33 23.37
C SER A 816 -14.65 32.32 24.40
N ARG A 817 -15.64 31.42 24.27
CA ARG A 817 -16.73 31.29 25.25
C ARG A 817 -16.24 30.60 26.52
N CYS A 818 -15.46 29.53 26.38
CA CYS A 818 -14.85 28.85 27.52
C CYS A 818 -13.92 29.79 28.30
N VAL A 819 -13.11 30.59 27.59
CA VAL A 819 -12.25 31.62 28.20
C VAL A 819 -13.07 32.62 29.02
N ARG A 820 -14.19 33.13 28.50
CA ARG A 820 -15.06 34.05 29.26
C ARG A 820 -15.62 33.39 30.53
N LEU A 821 -16.11 32.17 30.43
CA LEU A 821 -16.63 31.43 31.59
C LEU A 821 -15.55 31.26 32.67
N LEU A 822 -14.34 30.84 32.28
CA LEU A 822 -13.22 30.68 33.21
C LEU A 822 -12.83 32.01 33.88
N LEU A 823 -12.86 33.12 33.14
CA LEU A 823 -12.60 34.46 33.70
C LEU A 823 -13.71 34.92 34.65
N ASP A 824 -14.97 34.68 34.30
CA ASP A 824 -16.12 34.99 35.17
C ASP A 824 -16.11 34.16 36.46
N GLU A 825 -15.56 32.94 36.41
CA GLU A 825 -15.30 32.07 37.57
C GLU A 825 -14.02 32.43 38.36
N GLY A 826 -13.24 33.42 37.89
CA GLY A 826 -12.11 33.99 38.62
C GLY A 826 -10.73 33.39 38.30
N ALA A 827 -10.54 32.79 37.12
CA ALA A 827 -9.22 32.33 36.67
C ALA A 827 -8.20 33.49 36.60
N ASP A 828 -6.96 33.24 37.02
CA ASP A 828 -5.87 34.24 36.97
C ASP A 828 -5.34 34.37 35.55
N VAL A 829 -5.29 35.61 35.04
CA VAL A 829 -4.80 35.94 33.69
C VAL A 829 -3.28 35.93 33.58
N ASN A 830 -2.55 35.86 34.70
CA ASN A 830 -1.09 35.92 34.73
C ASN A 830 -0.41 34.55 34.99
N THR A 831 -1.22 33.49 35.10
CA THR A 831 -0.76 32.09 35.12
C THR A 831 -0.89 31.49 33.73
#